data_AF-F2QLJ1-F1
#
_entry.id   AF-F2QLJ1-F1
#
_cell.length_a   1.000
_cell.length_b   1.000
_cell.length_c   1.000
_cell.angle_alpha   90.00
_cell.angle_beta   90.00
_cell.angle_gamma   90.00
#
_symmetry.space_group_name_H-M   'P 1'
#
loop_
_entity.id
_entity.type
_entity.pdbx_description
1 polymer ?
#
loop_
_entity_poly.entity_id
_entity_poly.type
_entity_poly.pdbx_seq_one_letter_code
_entity_poly.pdbx_strand_id
1 'polypeptide(L)'
;MFRLPFQRQATLSDDEAADKLMHEAYNFETALKAMDYVLDDRTSIGIDLLSNHKEIAIQKLALGVIQFLEATLGFEPETMKKANETLIEAESMCWKEKQNNEKWNLKTSSIYPPGTEYAVTYAEANLLNALLMLLSESAIESVKALYKLRRAYHTLDEITRSTEKLTGVSIEQDLVYLSASANGSTSSLSSAPSEKTTASGFAEVHLPLNPQQKKDEKLIKRYEKIYNMKLKRIEGSHIGNSPAKERLRNDLGYKESGNTTPELDREQTQQNHDHSVIDEFIHSGVNLCFGILQVVLSLVPPTIGKVLSVVGFKGSREMGLKMLWKASDQRNIHGGIGLLALLVFYDGPFQFTDVDFDVPTLTEKVDTPESPNVGRSLSLRKMNTETRAAIGAGQPTLLHPGKKLSTALLKARALFPNSGLWLLQEGRMLASAGRLEEAVDLMDALDKKIEMKQVEALLIFDRAMILCFLHRYERAAKDFIKLVDINAWSHGLYYYFAGACYLEAYRMCETKNIPKNGKDQVNPSKQEWYKEQASKYLLEAPELVGRRKFMAKTMPFDRFLIRKVKGIKEASAKYGTSSVDSVGTSLIHELNYFWNGYNRMPPEHLELALKMLGYSAKNNSPFSSNLGRTLPESKEESMIRYTLQSITLRRLGRINEGEKLLDVVIGNITGSDGKLLKLHHDPWLYPASLYEKALFVWKRESTGGLAQSRKWLKQAEDYSDDYELSTRIGMKIKSAIDRLEGL
;
A
#
# COMPACT_ATOMS: atom_id res chain seq x y z
N MET A 1 40.56 -26.59 48.22
CA MET A 1 39.57 -26.69 47.12
C MET A 1 38.18 -26.61 47.75
N PHE A 2 37.66 -25.40 47.96
CA PHE A 2 36.33 -25.19 48.54
C PHE A 2 35.28 -25.23 47.43
N ARG A 3 34.34 -26.19 47.48
CA ARG A 3 33.14 -26.18 46.65
C ARG A 3 32.19 -25.12 47.23
N LEU A 4 31.95 -24.05 46.48
CA LEU A 4 30.86 -23.11 46.75
C LEU A 4 29.52 -23.86 46.60
N PRO A 5 28.53 -23.60 47.47
CA PRO A 5 27.20 -24.19 47.34
C PRO A 5 26.49 -23.59 46.13
N PHE A 6 25.75 -24.42 45.39
CA PHE A 6 24.78 -23.99 44.39
C PHE A 6 23.87 -22.91 45.01
N GLN A 7 23.99 -21.66 44.54
CA GLN A 7 22.98 -20.65 44.83
C GLN A 7 21.66 -21.16 44.24
N ARG A 8 20.68 -21.48 45.09
CA ARG A 8 19.29 -21.65 44.67
C ARG A 8 18.91 -20.38 43.91
N GLN A 9 18.51 -20.51 42.65
CA GLN A 9 17.85 -19.42 41.93
C GLN A 9 16.69 -18.93 42.80
N ALA A 10 16.65 -17.63 43.07
CA ALA A 10 15.48 -17.02 43.70
C ALA A 10 14.24 -17.44 42.89
N THR A 11 13.16 -17.81 43.58
CA THR A 11 11.86 -18.11 42.96
C THR A 11 10.91 -17.01 43.42
N LEU A 12 10.17 -16.42 42.47
CA LEU A 12 9.11 -15.47 42.82
C LEU A 12 8.05 -16.21 43.64
N SER A 13 7.44 -15.51 44.59
CA SER A 13 6.21 -16.03 45.20
C SER A 13 5.07 -16.04 44.18
N ASP A 14 4.09 -16.93 44.38
CA ASP A 14 2.92 -17.04 43.51
C ASP A 14 2.18 -15.68 43.37
N ASP A 15 2.11 -14.89 44.45
CA ASP A 15 1.44 -13.59 44.46
C ASP A 15 2.22 -12.53 43.69
N GLU A 16 3.55 -12.50 43.81
CA GLU A 16 4.40 -11.60 43.01
C GLU A 16 4.35 -11.95 41.52
N ALA A 17 4.29 -13.24 41.19
CA ALA A 17 4.13 -13.70 39.81
C ALA A 17 2.77 -13.28 39.25
N ALA A 18 1.68 -13.46 40.01
CA ALA A 18 0.34 -13.03 39.60
C ALA A 18 0.27 -11.51 39.41
N ASP A 19 0.84 -10.71 40.31
CA ASP A 19 0.88 -9.25 40.18
C ASP A 19 1.58 -8.79 38.90
N LYS A 20 2.74 -9.40 38.58
CA LYS A 20 3.48 -9.14 37.34
C LYS A 20 2.66 -9.47 36.10
N LEU A 21 2.06 -10.66 36.05
CA LEU A 21 1.24 -11.09 34.91
C LEU A 21 0.05 -10.16 34.67
N MET A 22 -0.62 -9.73 35.74
CA MET A 22 -1.74 -8.79 35.66
C MET A 22 -1.29 -7.40 35.18
N HIS A 23 -0.14 -6.94 35.66
CA HIS A 23 0.44 -5.67 35.22
C HIS A 23 0.80 -5.71 33.73
N GLU A 24 1.41 -6.80 33.27
CA GLU A 24 1.71 -7.01 31.84
C GLU A 24 0.45 -7.00 30.99
N ALA A 25 -0.56 -7.82 31.31
CA ALA A 25 -1.82 -7.86 30.57
C ALA A 25 -2.52 -6.48 30.50
N TYR A 26 -2.51 -5.72 31.60
CA TYR A 26 -3.04 -4.35 31.63
C TYR A 26 -2.27 -3.40 30.69
N ASN A 27 -0.95 -3.51 30.65
CA ASN A 27 -0.10 -2.67 29.81
C ASN A 27 -0.26 -2.98 28.32
N PHE A 28 -0.40 -4.25 27.96
CA PHE A 28 -0.73 -4.65 26.59
C PHE A 28 -2.09 -4.11 26.15
N GLU A 29 -3.14 -4.26 26.98
CA GLU A 29 -4.47 -3.72 26.65
C GLU A 29 -4.45 -2.19 26.57
N THR A 30 -3.69 -1.52 27.43
CA THR A 30 -3.50 -0.05 27.37
C THR A 30 -2.83 0.38 26.06
N ALA A 31 -1.79 -0.34 25.62
CA ALA A 31 -1.12 -0.07 24.37
C ALA A 31 -2.04 -0.30 23.15
N LEU A 32 -2.80 -1.39 23.13
CA LEU A 32 -3.79 -1.66 22.07
C LEU A 32 -4.88 -0.58 22.02
N LYS A 33 -5.38 -0.16 23.19
CA LYS A 33 -6.33 0.94 23.31
C LYS A 33 -5.77 2.26 22.76
N ALA A 34 -4.51 2.57 23.06
CA ALA A 34 -3.86 3.76 22.52
C ALA A 34 -3.80 3.74 20.99
N MET A 35 -3.56 2.58 20.39
CA MET A 35 -3.51 2.44 18.94
C MET A 35 -4.88 2.61 18.26
N ASP A 36 -5.98 2.25 18.92
CA ASP A 36 -7.33 2.50 18.38
C ASP A 36 -7.63 4.00 18.26
N TYR A 37 -7.11 4.84 19.17
CA TYR A 37 -7.17 6.30 19.01
C TYR A 37 -6.38 6.78 17.79
N VAL A 38 -5.22 6.19 17.51
CA VAL A 38 -4.39 6.52 16.34
C VAL A 38 -5.13 6.14 15.04
N LEU A 39 -5.73 4.94 15.00
CA LEU A 39 -6.50 4.49 13.84
C LEU A 39 -7.78 5.32 13.61
N ASP A 40 -8.32 5.95 14.65
CA ASP A 40 -9.43 6.91 14.57
C ASP A 40 -8.98 8.37 14.39
N ASP A 41 -7.71 8.62 14.06
CA ASP A 41 -7.13 9.96 13.84
C ASP A 41 -7.22 10.89 15.07
N ARG A 42 -6.99 10.32 16.25
CA ARG A 42 -6.89 11.00 17.55
C ARG A 42 -5.57 10.68 18.24
N THR A 43 -4.49 10.87 17.49
CA THR A 43 -3.13 10.43 17.84
C THR A 43 -2.64 10.97 19.18
N SER A 44 -2.94 12.23 19.51
CA SER A 44 -2.57 12.89 20.77
C SER A 44 -3.11 12.13 21.99
N ILE A 45 -4.39 11.77 21.99
CA ILE A 45 -5.00 10.97 23.06
C ILE A 45 -4.31 9.60 23.18
N GLY A 46 -3.99 8.98 22.04
CA GLY A 46 -3.22 7.74 22.01
C GLY A 46 -1.85 7.88 22.66
N ILE A 47 -1.09 8.94 22.34
CA ILE A 47 0.23 9.22 22.93
C ILE A 47 0.11 9.48 24.44
N ASP A 48 -0.90 10.22 24.88
CA ASP A 48 -1.11 10.54 26.29
C ASP A 48 -1.37 9.27 27.13
N LEU A 49 -2.05 8.27 26.55
CA LEU A 49 -2.24 6.95 27.19
C LEU A 49 -0.93 6.17 27.37
N LEU A 50 0.12 6.51 26.63
CA LEU A 50 1.44 5.89 26.69
C LEU A 50 2.41 6.67 27.59
N SER A 51 1.92 7.37 28.61
CA SER A 51 2.74 8.22 29.50
C SER A 51 3.93 7.51 30.15
N ASN A 52 3.84 6.19 30.34
CA ASN A 52 4.85 5.38 31.03
C ASN A 52 5.81 4.68 30.06
N HIS A 53 5.85 5.10 28.79
CA HIS A 53 6.71 4.50 27.75
C HIS A 53 8.22 4.50 28.08
N LYS A 54 8.69 5.32 29.02
CA LYS A 54 10.09 5.30 29.47
C LYS A 54 10.44 4.08 30.32
N GLU A 55 9.44 3.46 30.93
CA GLU A 55 9.61 2.35 31.88
C GLU A 55 8.97 1.06 31.35
N ILE A 56 7.93 1.15 30.53
CA ILE A 56 7.12 0.02 30.07
C ILE A 56 7.41 -0.31 28.61
N ALA A 57 7.98 -1.50 28.36
CA ALA A 57 8.47 -1.92 27.04
C ALA A 57 7.39 -1.90 25.94
N ILE A 58 6.20 -2.44 26.21
CA ILE A 58 5.10 -2.47 25.22
C ILE A 58 4.58 -1.05 24.88
N GLN A 59 4.59 -0.13 25.86
CA GLN A 59 4.22 1.26 25.60
C GLN A 59 5.30 1.98 24.78
N LYS A 60 6.58 1.67 25.00
CA LYS A 60 7.68 2.17 24.18
C LYS A 60 7.56 1.70 22.74
N LEU A 61 7.24 0.42 22.53
CA LEU A 61 6.96 -0.11 21.19
C LEU A 61 5.77 0.61 20.55
N ALA A 62 4.64 0.74 21.25
CA ALA A 62 3.46 1.41 20.73
C ALA A 62 3.75 2.87 20.30
N LEU A 63 4.53 3.60 21.09
CA LEU A 63 5.01 4.94 20.71
C LEU A 63 5.91 4.87 19.45
N GLY A 64 6.77 3.86 19.36
CA GLY A 64 7.58 3.59 18.18
C GLY A 64 6.75 3.29 16.93
N VAL A 65 5.65 2.56 17.06
CA VAL A 65 4.69 2.27 15.96
C VAL A 65 4.02 3.57 15.48
N ILE A 66 3.56 4.43 16.40
CA ILE A 66 2.97 5.74 16.03
C ILE A 66 3.98 6.56 15.23
N GLN A 67 5.20 6.71 15.76
CA GLN A 67 6.24 7.51 15.11
C GLN A 67 6.69 6.88 13.79
N PHE A 68 6.69 5.55 13.70
CA PHE A 68 6.93 4.84 12.44
C PHE A 68 5.85 5.15 11.39
N LEU A 69 4.57 5.19 11.76
CA LEU A 69 3.48 5.57 10.86
C LEU A 69 3.63 7.03 10.40
N GLU A 70 3.90 7.95 11.33
CA GLU A 70 4.19 9.36 11.00
C GLU A 70 5.39 9.48 10.03
N ALA A 71 6.45 8.72 10.29
CA ALA A 71 7.68 8.74 9.51
C ALA A 71 7.49 8.15 8.11
N THR A 72 6.76 7.03 7.98
CA THR A 72 6.55 6.35 6.71
C THR A 72 5.46 6.97 5.84
N LEU A 73 4.49 7.68 6.43
CA LEU A 73 3.52 8.45 5.66
C LEU A 73 4.10 9.81 5.23
N GLY A 74 4.95 10.41 6.07
CA GLY A 74 5.50 11.75 5.83
C GLY A 74 6.86 11.77 5.15
N PHE A 75 7.69 10.73 5.28
CA PHE A 75 9.09 10.67 4.84
C PHE A 75 9.95 11.87 5.32
N GLU A 76 9.59 12.50 6.45
CA GLU A 76 10.31 13.67 6.96
C GLU A 76 11.54 13.24 7.78
N PRO A 77 12.75 13.77 7.52
CA PRO A 77 13.99 13.31 8.19
C PRO A 77 13.92 13.30 9.72
N GLU A 78 13.33 14.34 10.33
CA GLU A 78 13.20 14.43 11.78
C GLU A 78 12.26 13.36 12.35
N THR A 79 11.14 13.09 11.66
CA THR A 79 10.21 12.02 12.05
C THR A 79 10.84 10.63 11.89
N MET A 80 11.60 10.42 10.80
CA MET A 80 12.35 9.19 10.56
C MET A 80 13.40 8.92 11.65
N LYS A 81 14.17 9.96 12.02
CA LYS A 81 15.17 9.89 13.10
C LYS A 81 14.52 9.58 14.45
N LYS A 82 13.46 10.31 14.81
CA LYS A 82 12.71 10.11 16.06
C LYS A 82 12.16 8.68 16.16
N ALA A 83 11.56 8.18 15.09
CA ALA A 83 11.05 6.81 15.02
C ALA A 83 12.17 5.78 15.18
N ASN A 84 13.31 5.99 14.53
CA ASN A 84 14.48 5.12 14.62
C ASN A 84 15.01 5.02 16.07
N GLU A 85 15.21 6.15 16.73
CA GLU A 85 15.71 6.22 18.12
C GLU A 85 14.74 5.50 19.08
N THR A 86 13.44 5.78 18.97
CA THR A 86 12.41 5.15 19.80
C THR A 86 12.34 3.64 19.60
N LEU A 87 12.48 3.14 18.36
CA LEU A 87 12.44 1.71 18.06
C LEU A 87 13.71 0.98 18.53
N ILE A 88 14.88 1.62 18.54
CA ILE A 88 16.10 1.05 19.12
C ILE A 88 15.93 0.86 20.63
N GLU A 89 15.37 1.85 21.33
CA GLU A 89 15.07 1.73 22.76
C GLU A 89 14.02 0.64 23.03
N ALA A 90 12.95 0.60 22.23
CA ALA A 90 11.91 -0.43 22.31
C ALA A 90 12.50 -1.84 22.15
N GLU A 91 13.40 -2.04 21.19
CA GLU A 91 14.10 -3.31 20.97
C GLU A 91 14.84 -3.78 22.23
N SER A 92 15.61 -2.88 22.86
CA SER A 92 16.38 -3.19 24.07
C SER A 92 15.47 -3.53 25.25
N MET A 93 14.41 -2.75 25.47
CA MET A 93 13.45 -2.97 26.54
C MET A 93 12.68 -4.29 26.36
N CYS A 94 12.18 -4.57 25.16
CA CYS A 94 11.44 -5.80 24.86
C CYS A 94 12.33 -7.04 25.01
N TRP A 95 13.59 -6.97 24.56
CA TRP A 95 14.53 -8.06 24.74
C TRP A 95 14.78 -8.37 26.23
N LYS A 96 14.90 -7.33 27.07
CA LYS A 96 15.07 -7.49 28.52
C LYS A 96 13.85 -8.14 29.17
N GLU A 97 12.63 -7.71 28.80
CA GLU A 97 11.41 -8.33 29.35
C GLU A 97 11.22 -9.78 28.90
N LYS A 98 11.56 -10.10 27.64
CA LYS A 98 11.62 -11.49 27.19
C LYS A 98 12.51 -12.35 28.10
N GLN A 99 13.74 -11.89 28.37
CA GLN A 99 14.68 -12.60 29.22
C GLN A 99 14.20 -12.70 30.68
N ASN A 100 13.53 -11.67 31.19
CA ASN A 100 12.93 -11.70 32.52
C ASN A 100 11.84 -12.76 32.60
N ASN A 101 10.91 -12.79 31.65
CA ASN A 101 9.80 -13.74 31.65
C ASN A 101 10.29 -15.19 31.52
N GLU A 102 11.33 -15.44 30.72
CA GLU A 102 12.01 -16.73 30.63
C GLU A 102 12.71 -17.11 31.95
N LYS A 103 13.50 -16.19 32.53
CA LYS A 103 14.24 -16.41 33.79
C LYS A 103 13.32 -16.76 34.95
N TRP A 104 12.18 -16.09 35.02
CA TRP A 104 11.21 -16.21 36.10
C TRP A 104 10.07 -17.18 35.78
N ASN A 105 10.07 -17.81 34.59
CA ASN A 105 9.03 -18.71 34.11
C ASN A 105 7.61 -18.10 34.20
N LEU A 106 7.50 -16.80 33.86
CA LEU A 106 6.24 -16.07 33.86
C LEU A 106 5.42 -16.45 32.63
N LYS A 107 4.38 -17.26 32.85
CA LYS A 107 3.48 -17.71 31.79
C LYS A 107 2.30 -16.75 31.64
N THR A 108 2.36 -15.91 30.62
CA THR A 108 1.32 -14.94 30.22
C THR A 108 0.22 -15.56 29.35
N SER A 109 0.46 -16.77 28.83
CA SER A 109 -0.42 -17.51 27.92
C SER A 109 -0.52 -18.99 28.35
N SER A 110 -1.66 -19.62 28.05
CA SER A 110 -1.83 -21.07 28.16
C SER A 110 -1.28 -21.85 26.97
N ILE A 111 -1.04 -21.18 25.85
CA ILE A 111 -0.59 -21.78 24.57
C ILE A 111 0.92 -21.59 24.43
N TYR A 112 1.40 -20.37 24.70
CA TYR A 112 2.74 -19.95 24.38
C TYR A 112 3.73 -20.09 25.54
N PRO A 113 5.01 -20.44 25.28
CA PRO A 113 6.05 -20.43 26.29
C PRO A 113 6.28 -19.03 26.91
N PRO A 114 6.81 -18.94 28.15
CA PRO A 114 7.17 -17.67 28.78
C PRO A 114 8.01 -16.75 27.88
N GLY A 115 7.66 -15.46 27.83
CA GLY A 115 8.39 -14.44 27.08
C GLY A 115 8.05 -14.36 25.59
N THR A 116 7.11 -15.17 25.08
CA THR A 116 6.73 -15.17 23.66
C THR A 116 6.15 -13.82 23.23
N GLU A 117 5.32 -13.19 24.05
CA GLU A 117 4.78 -11.85 23.82
C GLU A 117 5.88 -10.82 23.58
N TYR A 118 6.93 -10.84 24.39
CA TYR A 118 8.06 -9.93 24.23
C TYR A 118 9.03 -10.34 23.13
N ALA A 119 9.03 -11.61 22.71
CA ALA A 119 9.70 -12.03 21.49
C ALA A 119 9.00 -11.45 20.25
N VAL A 120 7.67 -11.40 20.23
CA VAL A 120 6.89 -10.75 19.16
C VAL A 120 7.15 -9.25 19.14
N THR A 121 7.05 -8.55 20.28
CA THR A 121 7.32 -7.10 20.33
C THR A 121 8.75 -6.76 19.88
N TYR A 122 9.72 -7.59 20.25
CA TYR A 122 11.11 -7.45 19.82
C TYR A 122 11.27 -7.69 18.31
N ALA A 123 10.60 -8.70 17.74
CA ALA A 123 10.61 -8.97 16.31
C ALA A 123 9.96 -7.80 15.53
N GLU A 124 8.86 -7.27 16.02
CA GLU A 124 8.17 -6.10 15.47
C GLU A 124 9.09 -4.86 15.49
N ALA A 125 9.72 -4.55 16.64
CA ALA A 125 10.68 -3.45 16.74
C ALA A 125 11.84 -3.59 15.74
N ASN A 126 12.40 -4.80 15.59
CA ASN A 126 13.45 -5.07 14.61
C ASN A 126 12.97 -4.87 13.17
N LEU A 127 11.76 -5.35 12.85
CA LEU A 127 11.16 -5.22 11.52
C LEU A 127 10.93 -3.76 11.16
N LEU A 128 10.22 -3.01 12.01
CA LEU A 128 9.91 -1.59 11.77
C LEU A 128 11.19 -0.76 11.65
N ASN A 129 12.17 -1.01 12.52
CA ASN A 129 13.47 -0.33 12.46
C ASN A 129 14.21 -0.67 11.16
N ALA A 130 14.24 -1.94 10.76
CA ALA A 130 14.85 -2.34 9.50
C ALA A 130 14.18 -1.67 8.29
N LEU A 131 12.85 -1.56 8.29
CA LEU A 131 12.12 -0.86 7.22
C LEU A 131 12.51 0.61 7.16
N LEU A 132 12.61 1.32 8.29
CA LEU A 132 13.10 2.72 8.32
C LEU A 132 14.53 2.85 7.79
N MET A 133 15.42 1.91 8.15
CA MET A 133 16.81 1.91 7.71
C MET A 133 16.95 1.61 6.21
N LEU A 134 16.09 0.76 5.64
CA LEU A 134 16.05 0.58 4.18
C LEU A 134 15.57 1.83 3.45
N LEU A 135 14.72 2.61 4.11
CA LEU A 135 14.27 3.92 3.66
C LEU A 135 15.27 5.04 3.97
N SER A 136 16.55 4.76 4.25
CA SER A 136 17.61 5.78 4.48
C SER A 136 18.69 5.87 3.38
N GLU A 137 18.70 4.96 2.39
CA GLU A 137 19.68 4.85 1.27
C GLU A 137 21.16 4.82 1.70
N SER A 138 21.45 4.70 3.00
CA SER A 138 22.80 4.47 3.48
C SER A 138 23.15 3.00 3.30
N ALA A 139 24.16 2.70 2.49
CA ALA A 139 24.61 1.31 2.28
C ALA A 139 24.96 0.60 3.61
N ILE A 140 25.52 1.35 4.57
CA ILE A 140 25.81 0.85 5.92
C ILE A 140 24.52 0.54 6.68
N GLU A 141 23.52 1.40 6.58
CA GLU A 141 22.22 1.16 7.20
C GLU A 141 21.46 0.03 6.53
N SER A 142 21.55 -0.13 5.22
CA SER A 142 20.99 -1.28 4.49
C SER A 142 21.58 -2.59 5.01
N VAL A 143 22.90 -2.67 5.27
CA VAL A 143 23.50 -3.88 5.86
C VAL A 143 22.97 -4.16 7.26
N LYS A 144 22.86 -3.12 8.11
CA LYS A 144 22.27 -3.26 9.46
C LYS A 144 20.79 -3.65 9.39
N ALA A 145 20.05 -3.12 8.42
CA ALA A 145 18.66 -3.46 8.17
C ALA A 145 18.50 -4.94 7.81
N LEU A 146 19.38 -5.47 6.95
CA LEU A 146 19.40 -6.90 6.62
C LEU A 146 19.62 -7.78 7.86
N TYR A 147 20.52 -7.38 8.76
CA TYR A 147 20.73 -8.09 10.02
C TYR A 147 19.49 -8.09 10.92
N LYS A 148 18.80 -6.94 11.02
CA LYS A 148 17.54 -6.82 11.77
C LYS A 148 16.40 -7.62 11.15
N LEU A 149 16.25 -7.59 9.82
CA LEU A 149 15.28 -8.43 9.10
C LEU A 149 15.52 -9.91 9.36
N ARG A 150 16.78 -10.37 9.34
CA ARG A 150 17.14 -11.75 9.67
C ARG A 150 16.75 -12.10 11.11
N ARG A 151 16.99 -11.21 12.08
CA ARG A 151 16.59 -11.43 13.48
C ARG A 151 15.09 -11.56 13.61
N ALA A 152 14.33 -10.63 13.05
CA ALA A 152 12.87 -10.67 13.06
C ALA A 152 12.35 -11.97 12.42
N TYR A 153 12.88 -12.35 11.26
CA TYR A 153 12.53 -13.60 10.57
C TYR A 153 12.75 -14.82 11.46
N HIS A 154 13.95 -14.98 12.05
CA HIS A 154 14.25 -16.15 12.88
C HIS A 154 13.37 -16.22 14.13
N THR A 155 13.14 -15.09 14.79
CA THR A 155 12.26 -15.05 15.96
C THR A 155 10.84 -15.49 15.60
N LEU A 156 10.30 -15.00 14.47
CA LEU A 156 8.94 -15.35 14.03
C LEU A 156 8.82 -16.80 13.54
N ASP A 157 9.83 -17.31 12.84
CA ASP A 157 9.91 -18.72 12.41
C ASP A 157 10.00 -19.67 13.62
N GLU A 158 10.78 -19.31 14.65
CA GLU A 158 10.87 -20.10 15.88
C GLU A 158 9.54 -20.15 16.63
N ILE A 159 8.87 -18.99 16.81
CA ILE A 159 7.54 -18.92 17.43
C ILE A 159 6.54 -19.77 16.63
N THR A 160 6.54 -19.63 15.32
CA THR A 160 5.70 -20.41 14.40
C THR A 160 5.90 -21.92 14.62
N ARG A 161 7.13 -22.42 14.47
CA ARG A 161 7.44 -23.85 14.61
C ARG A 161 7.12 -24.38 16.01
N SER A 162 7.34 -23.57 17.04
CA SER A 162 7.01 -23.93 18.42
C SER A 162 5.50 -24.09 18.58
N THR A 163 4.71 -23.17 18.01
CA THR A 163 3.25 -23.21 18.01
C THR A 163 2.73 -24.44 17.27
N GLU A 164 3.28 -24.75 16.10
CA GLU A 164 2.89 -25.94 15.32
C GLU A 164 3.15 -27.23 16.10
N LYS A 165 4.28 -27.32 16.80
CA LYS A 165 4.61 -28.48 17.66
C LYS A 165 3.65 -28.61 18.85
N LEU A 166 3.21 -27.49 19.42
CA LEU A 166 2.33 -27.48 20.60
C LEU A 166 0.86 -27.74 20.24
N THR A 167 0.40 -27.21 19.10
CA THR A 167 -1.01 -27.30 18.65
C THR A 167 -1.26 -28.47 17.71
N GLY A 168 -0.22 -29.01 17.07
CA GLY A 168 -0.34 -30.05 16.05
C GLY A 168 -0.87 -29.55 14.70
N VAL A 169 -1.11 -28.24 14.55
CA VAL A 169 -1.64 -27.62 13.33
C VAL A 169 -0.53 -26.82 12.68
N SER A 170 -0.17 -27.16 11.43
CA SER A 170 0.78 -26.35 10.67
C SER A 170 0.13 -25.06 10.17
N ILE A 171 0.89 -23.96 10.02
CA ILE A 171 0.35 -22.73 9.45
C ILE A 171 -0.19 -23.00 8.04
N GLU A 172 0.46 -23.87 7.26
CA GLU A 172 -0.03 -24.25 5.93
C GLU A 172 -1.40 -24.93 5.97
N GLN A 173 -1.65 -25.83 6.94
CA GLN A 173 -2.96 -26.46 7.13
C GLN A 173 -4.01 -25.43 7.57
N ASP A 174 -3.68 -24.61 8.56
CA ASP A 174 -4.53 -23.54 9.08
C ASP A 174 -4.97 -22.57 7.98
N LEU A 175 -4.05 -22.23 7.07
CA LEU A 175 -4.29 -21.36 5.94
C LEU A 175 -5.08 -22.03 4.80
N VAL A 176 -4.98 -23.35 4.63
CA VAL A 176 -5.76 -24.12 3.64
C VAL A 176 -7.23 -24.23 4.06
N TYR A 177 -7.52 -24.50 5.33
CA TYR A 177 -8.90 -24.54 5.86
C TYR A 177 -9.64 -23.20 5.72
N LEU A 178 -8.93 -22.08 5.93
CA LEU A 178 -9.49 -20.74 5.74
C LEU A 178 -9.68 -20.37 4.26
N SER A 179 -8.83 -20.88 3.35
CA SER A 179 -9.02 -20.71 1.91
C SER A 179 -10.21 -21.49 1.36
N ALA A 180 -10.57 -22.62 1.97
CA ALA A 180 -11.80 -23.36 1.68
C ALA A 180 -13.04 -22.65 2.26
N SER A 181 -12.91 -22.01 3.42
CA SER A 181 -13.97 -21.22 4.08
C SER A 181 -14.25 -19.88 3.40
N ALA A 182 -13.37 -19.41 2.50
CA ALA A 182 -13.66 -18.28 1.61
C ALA A 182 -14.64 -18.64 0.47
N ASN A 183 -14.93 -19.94 0.26
CA ASN A 183 -15.77 -20.45 -0.83
C ASN A 183 -17.13 -21.02 -0.39
N GLY A 184 -17.51 -20.89 0.88
CA GLY A 184 -18.80 -21.36 1.37
C GLY A 184 -19.02 -20.97 2.82
N SER A 185 -20.28 -20.76 3.19
CA SER A 185 -20.76 -20.37 4.52
C SER A 185 -20.02 -21.09 5.66
N THR A 186 -19.75 -20.32 6.70
CA THR A 186 -18.93 -20.65 7.87
C THR A 186 -19.40 -21.90 8.60
N SER A 187 -18.55 -22.93 8.63
CA SER A 187 -18.60 -24.01 9.61
C SER A 187 -17.21 -24.21 10.18
N SER A 188 -16.97 -23.70 11.38
CA SER A 188 -15.72 -23.90 12.12
C SER A 188 -15.72 -25.23 12.87
N LEU A 189 -14.49 -25.73 13.06
CA LEU A 189 -14.13 -26.93 13.78
C LEU A 189 -14.76 -26.93 15.18
N SER A 190 -15.53 -27.98 15.46
CA SER A 190 -16.17 -28.26 16.74
C SER A 190 -15.14 -28.52 17.84
N SER A 191 -15.12 -27.68 18.87
CA SER A 191 -14.85 -28.14 20.23
C SER A 191 -16.19 -28.52 20.88
N ALA A 192 -16.26 -29.73 21.43
CA ALA A 192 -17.49 -30.30 21.99
C ALA A 192 -18.10 -29.40 23.09
N PRO A 193 -19.44 -29.33 23.21
CA PRO A 193 -20.09 -28.49 24.20
C PRO A 193 -19.93 -29.13 25.59
N SER A 194 -19.11 -28.53 26.46
CA SER A 194 -19.20 -28.81 27.88
C SER A 194 -20.35 -28.01 28.48
N GLU A 195 -21.20 -28.70 29.23
CA GLU A 195 -22.42 -28.19 29.82
C GLU A 195 -22.20 -26.91 30.66
N LYS A 196 -23.11 -25.96 30.46
CA LYS A 196 -23.19 -24.71 31.21
C LYS A 196 -23.47 -24.98 32.69
N THR A 197 -22.47 -24.73 33.52
CA THR A 197 -22.66 -24.45 34.95
C THR A 197 -22.27 -23.00 35.22
N THR A 198 -23.17 -22.28 35.89
CA THR A 198 -23.25 -20.83 36.10
C THR A 198 -22.12 -20.22 36.98
N ALA A 199 -20.85 -20.48 36.64
CA ALA A 199 -19.67 -19.92 37.30
C ALA A 199 -18.66 -19.28 36.32
N SER A 200 -19.11 -18.91 35.10
CA SER A 200 -18.25 -18.68 33.93
C SER A 200 -17.61 -17.29 33.79
N GLY A 201 -17.27 -16.60 34.89
CA GLY A 201 -16.48 -15.35 34.80
C GLY A 201 -14.96 -15.57 34.72
N PHE A 202 -14.47 -16.73 35.16
CA PHE A 202 -13.04 -17.01 35.36
C PHE A 202 -12.35 -17.78 34.24
N ALA A 203 -13.10 -18.22 33.22
CA ALA A 203 -12.58 -19.10 32.18
C ALA A 203 -12.04 -18.35 30.94
N GLU A 204 -12.34 -17.07 30.78
CA GLU A 204 -12.16 -16.33 29.51
C GLU A 204 -10.91 -15.43 29.43
N VAL A 205 -10.01 -15.47 30.41
CA VAL A 205 -8.64 -14.95 30.29
C VAL A 205 -7.71 -16.04 30.81
N HIS A 206 -7.00 -16.64 29.87
CA HIS A 206 -6.08 -17.76 30.07
C HIS A 206 -4.78 -17.38 30.83
N LEU A 207 -4.88 -16.60 31.90
CA LEU A 207 -3.77 -16.47 32.85
C LEU A 207 -3.71 -17.75 33.71
N PRO A 208 -2.55 -18.41 33.82
CA PRO A 208 -2.40 -19.66 34.57
C PRO A 208 -2.37 -19.40 36.09
N LEU A 209 -3.46 -18.86 36.63
CA LEU A 209 -3.64 -18.63 38.07
C LEU A 209 -4.00 -19.93 38.78
N ASN A 210 -3.46 -20.12 39.98
CA ASN A 210 -3.76 -21.27 40.82
C ASN A 210 -5.18 -21.19 41.43
N PRO A 211 -5.76 -22.30 41.93
CA PRO A 211 -7.13 -22.30 42.46
C PRO A 211 -7.37 -21.38 43.67
N GLN A 212 -6.32 -21.03 44.43
CA GLN A 212 -6.40 -20.13 45.58
C GLN A 212 -6.48 -18.67 45.12
N GLN A 213 -5.68 -18.30 44.13
CA GLN A 213 -5.64 -16.98 43.49
C GLN A 213 -6.96 -16.66 42.78
N LYS A 214 -7.61 -17.65 42.18
CA LYS A 214 -8.95 -17.51 41.58
C LYS A 214 -10.03 -17.14 42.60
N LYS A 215 -9.75 -17.16 43.91
CA LYS A 215 -10.67 -16.75 44.97
C LYS A 215 -10.28 -15.41 45.63
N ASP A 216 -9.17 -14.80 45.23
CA ASP A 216 -8.74 -13.50 45.77
C ASP A 216 -9.53 -12.34 45.14
N GLU A 217 -10.44 -11.74 45.90
CA GLU A 217 -11.30 -10.63 45.47
C GLU A 217 -10.54 -9.45 44.84
N LYS A 218 -9.32 -9.13 45.31
CA LYS A 218 -8.52 -8.04 44.73
C LYS A 218 -7.99 -8.38 43.35
N LEU A 219 -7.54 -9.62 43.17
CA LEU A 219 -7.07 -10.13 41.88
C LEU A 219 -8.21 -10.18 40.87
N ILE A 220 -9.39 -10.61 41.32
CA ILE A 220 -10.62 -10.69 40.53
C ILE A 220 -11.03 -9.32 40.00
N LYS A 221 -11.06 -8.29 40.86
CA LYS A 221 -11.41 -6.92 40.42
C LYS A 221 -10.43 -6.37 39.38
N ARG A 222 -9.13 -6.68 39.52
CA ARG A 222 -8.12 -6.28 38.53
C ARG A 222 -8.32 -7.00 37.20
N TYR A 223 -8.70 -8.27 37.25
CA TYR A 223 -9.03 -9.09 36.09
C TYR A 223 -10.26 -8.57 35.35
N GLU A 224 -11.35 -8.34 36.08
CA GLU A 224 -12.58 -7.76 35.52
C GLU A 224 -12.30 -6.40 34.88
N LYS A 225 -11.40 -5.60 35.45
CA LYS A 225 -10.98 -4.34 34.85
C LYS A 225 -10.33 -4.54 33.47
N ILE A 226 -9.39 -5.48 33.34
CA ILE A 226 -8.71 -5.76 32.06
C ILE A 226 -9.70 -6.33 31.04
N TYR A 227 -10.55 -7.27 31.45
CA TYR A 227 -11.60 -7.84 30.60
C TYR A 227 -12.55 -6.75 30.08
N ASN A 228 -13.03 -5.88 30.97
CA ASN A 228 -13.90 -4.76 30.59
C ASN A 228 -13.20 -3.75 29.68
N MET A 229 -11.89 -3.53 29.82
CA MET A 229 -11.12 -2.71 28.89
C MET A 229 -11.12 -3.33 27.49
N LYS A 230 -10.80 -4.64 27.40
CA LYS A 230 -10.81 -5.39 26.13
C LYS A 230 -12.20 -5.39 25.49
N LEU A 231 -13.25 -5.66 26.26
CA LEU A 231 -14.63 -5.66 25.76
C LEU A 231 -14.99 -4.32 25.12
N LYS A 232 -14.72 -3.21 25.82
CA LYS A 232 -14.95 -1.86 25.29
C LYS A 232 -14.07 -1.52 24.08
N ARG A 233 -12.88 -2.13 23.97
CA ARG A 233 -12.01 -2.02 22.79
C ARG A 233 -12.63 -2.70 21.58
N ILE A 234 -12.98 -3.98 21.72
CA ILE A 234 -13.61 -4.76 20.64
C ILE A 234 -14.90 -4.12 20.15
N GLU A 235 -15.75 -3.65 21.07
CA GLU A 235 -17.00 -2.97 20.74
C GLU A 235 -16.80 -1.56 20.13
N GLY A 236 -15.61 -0.98 20.27
CA GLY A 236 -15.34 0.41 19.89
C GLY A 236 -15.95 1.47 20.82
N SER A 237 -16.60 1.08 21.92
CA SER A 237 -17.24 2.03 22.86
C SER A 237 -16.22 2.89 23.63
N HIS A 238 -15.01 2.38 23.84
CA HIS A 238 -13.93 3.11 24.53
C HIS A 238 -13.41 4.36 23.79
N ILE A 239 -13.69 4.46 22.49
CA ILE A 239 -13.33 5.59 21.63
C ILE A 239 -14.52 6.53 21.38
N GLY A 240 -15.68 6.28 21.99
CA GLY A 240 -16.85 7.18 21.94
C GLY A 240 -17.60 7.18 20.60
N ASN A 241 -17.35 6.19 19.75
CA ASN A 241 -18.06 6.03 18.48
C ASN A 241 -19.39 5.27 18.71
N SER A 242 -20.46 5.58 17.96
CA SER A 242 -21.69 4.75 17.96
C SER A 242 -21.38 3.30 17.49
N PRO A 243 -22.26 2.31 17.71
CA PRO A 243 -22.00 0.93 17.28
C PRO A 243 -21.67 0.82 15.79
N ALA A 244 -20.61 0.06 15.44
CA ALA A 244 -20.17 -0.10 14.05
C ALA A 244 -21.27 -0.64 13.12
N LYS A 245 -22.13 -1.55 13.63
CA LYS A 245 -23.30 -2.09 12.93
C LYS A 245 -24.26 -1.02 12.40
N GLU A 246 -24.32 0.15 13.03
CA GLU A 246 -25.19 1.26 12.61
C GLU A 246 -24.57 2.09 11.48
N ARG A 247 -23.26 1.97 11.27
CA ARG A 247 -22.50 2.69 10.24
C ARG A 247 -21.98 1.79 9.13
N LEU A 248 -22.12 0.48 9.27
CA LEU A 248 -21.65 -0.49 8.29
C LEU A 248 -22.48 -0.35 7.01
N ARG A 249 -21.78 -0.04 5.92
CA ARG A 249 -22.33 0.08 4.56
C ARG A 249 -21.89 -1.11 3.71
N ASN A 250 -22.64 -1.38 2.63
CA ASN A 250 -22.39 -2.50 1.73
C ASN A 250 -21.67 -2.10 0.42
N ASP A 251 -21.56 -0.79 0.15
CA ASP A 251 -20.88 -0.26 -1.03
C ASP A 251 -20.04 0.98 -0.65
N LEU A 252 -19.04 1.27 -1.48
CA LEU A 252 -18.15 2.42 -1.37
C LEU A 252 -18.89 3.73 -1.72
N GLY A 253 -18.48 4.84 -1.10
CA GLY A 253 -19.03 6.18 -1.38
C GLY A 253 -20.37 6.47 -0.67
N TYR A 254 -20.92 7.66 -0.88
CA TYR A 254 -22.07 8.16 -0.12
C TYR A 254 -23.46 7.77 -0.65
N LYS A 255 -23.56 7.10 -1.79
CA LYS A 255 -24.86 6.80 -2.38
C LYS A 255 -25.63 5.84 -1.47
N GLU A 256 -26.79 6.29 -0.98
CA GLU A 256 -27.72 5.48 -0.19
C GLU A 256 -28.07 4.20 -0.97
N SER A 257 -27.57 3.06 -0.51
CA SER A 257 -28.09 1.75 -0.89
C SER A 257 -28.72 1.15 0.38
N GLY A 258 -30.01 0.80 0.23
CA GLY A 258 -30.96 0.59 1.32
C GLY A 258 -30.58 -0.44 2.38
N ASN A 259 -31.35 -0.38 3.46
CA ASN A 259 -31.30 -1.25 4.64
C ASN A 259 -31.11 -2.73 4.30
N THR A 260 -29.88 -3.21 4.43
CA THR A 260 -29.60 -4.63 4.68
C THR A 260 -28.59 -4.73 5.80
N THR A 261 -29.07 -5.15 6.97
CA THR A 261 -28.25 -5.57 8.11
C THR A 261 -27.40 -6.79 7.72
N PRO A 262 -26.06 -6.71 7.79
CA PRO A 262 -25.21 -7.85 7.51
C PRO A 262 -25.28 -8.90 8.64
N GLU A 263 -25.53 -10.15 8.27
CA GLU A 263 -25.58 -11.32 9.18
C GLU A 263 -24.17 -11.71 9.71
N LEU A 264 -23.12 -11.16 9.10
CA LEU A 264 -21.69 -11.51 9.31
C LEU A 264 -21.05 -10.93 10.58
N ASP A 265 -21.65 -9.95 11.24
CA ASP A 265 -21.03 -9.29 12.41
C ASP A 265 -21.09 -10.14 13.70
N ARG A 266 -21.95 -11.16 13.77
CA ARG A 266 -22.09 -11.97 15.00
C ARG A 266 -20.90 -12.91 15.22
N GLU A 267 -20.40 -13.56 14.18
CA GLU A 267 -19.35 -14.59 14.30
C GLU A 267 -17.94 -14.03 14.56
N GLN A 268 -17.57 -12.91 13.91
CA GLN A 268 -16.27 -12.25 14.14
C GLN A 268 -16.19 -11.59 15.52
N THR A 269 -17.31 -11.06 16.02
CA THR A 269 -17.38 -10.53 17.38
C THR A 269 -17.11 -11.65 18.39
N GLN A 270 -17.76 -12.81 18.21
CA GLN A 270 -17.61 -13.98 19.07
C GLN A 270 -16.16 -14.52 19.11
N GLN A 271 -15.49 -14.67 17.96
CA GLN A 271 -14.09 -15.16 17.91
C GLN A 271 -13.07 -14.22 18.58
N ASN A 272 -13.29 -12.90 18.56
CA ASN A 272 -12.39 -11.96 19.23
C ASN A 272 -12.53 -11.98 20.77
N HIS A 273 -13.68 -12.46 21.29
CA HIS A 273 -13.91 -12.58 22.72
C HIS A 273 -13.17 -13.78 23.35
N ASP A 274 -12.91 -14.84 22.59
CA ASP A 274 -12.41 -16.12 23.13
C ASP A 274 -10.91 -16.13 23.51
N HIS A 275 -10.09 -15.21 22.99
CA HIS A 275 -8.64 -15.18 23.27
C HIS A 275 -8.28 -14.25 24.45
N SER A 276 -7.18 -14.52 25.16
CA SER A 276 -6.62 -13.51 26.09
C SER A 276 -6.05 -12.31 25.31
N VAL A 277 -5.86 -11.15 25.97
CA VAL A 277 -5.22 -9.98 25.34
C VAL A 277 -3.81 -10.32 24.82
N ILE A 278 -3.08 -11.16 25.55
CA ILE A 278 -1.73 -11.57 25.20
C ILE A 278 -1.75 -12.51 23.99
N ASP A 279 -2.64 -13.51 23.98
CA ASP A 279 -2.77 -14.42 22.84
C ASP A 279 -3.22 -13.67 21.58
N GLU A 280 -4.20 -12.77 21.71
CA GLU A 280 -4.63 -11.87 20.64
C GLU A 280 -3.44 -11.09 20.07
N PHE A 281 -2.60 -10.51 20.93
CA PHE A 281 -1.40 -9.77 20.52
C PHE A 281 -0.39 -10.68 19.79
N ILE A 282 -0.06 -11.85 20.36
CA ILE A 282 0.90 -12.79 19.78
C ILE A 282 0.41 -13.28 18.41
N HIS A 283 -0.82 -13.79 18.32
CA HIS A 283 -1.40 -14.32 17.09
C HIS A 283 -1.44 -13.26 15.98
N SER A 284 -1.94 -12.08 16.28
CA SER A 284 -2.07 -11.00 15.29
C SER A 284 -0.71 -10.43 14.90
N GLY A 285 0.22 -10.28 15.85
CA GLY A 285 1.56 -9.73 15.63
C GLY A 285 2.46 -10.64 14.81
N VAL A 286 2.42 -11.97 15.05
CA VAL A 286 3.13 -12.96 14.24
C VAL A 286 2.61 -12.95 12.80
N ASN A 287 1.30 -12.97 12.61
CA ASN A 287 0.68 -12.93 11.29
C ASN A 287 1.04 -11.66 10.51
N LEU A 288 0.98 -10.50 11.17
CA LEU A 288 1.36 -9.23 10.55
C LEU A 288 2.85 -9.21 10.19
N CYS A 289 3.73 -9.35 11.18
CA CYS A 289 5.17 -9.13 10.99
C CYS A 289 5.76 -10.14 10.02
N PHE A 290 5.38 -11.41 10.15
CA PHE A 290 5.89 -12.44 9.26
C PHE A 290 5.24 -12.32 7.87
N GLY A 291 3.96 -11.94 7.79
CA GLY A 291 3.28 -11.63 6.53
C GLY A 291 3.98 -10.52 5.74
N ILE A 292 4.27 -9.38 6.38
CA ILE A 292 5.03 -8.27 5.78
C ILE A 292 6.40 -8.75 5.31
N LEU A 293 7.15 -9.47 6.15
CA LEU A 293 8.48 -10.00 5.77
C LEU A 293 8.40 -10.88 4.52
N GLN A 294 7.45 -11.80 4.45
CA GLN A 294 7.27 -12.70 3.31
C GLN A 294 6.92 -11.94 2.02
N VAL A 295 6.03 -10.95 2.10
CA VAL A 295 5.69 -10.10 0.94
C VAL A 295 6.89 -9.26 0.51
N VAL A 296 7.53 -8.54 1.42
CA VAL A 296 8.69 -7.67 1.13
C VAL A 296 9.82 -8.47 0.49
N LEU A 297 10.18 -9.63 1.07
CA LEU A 297 11.22 -10.51 0.53
C LEU A 297 10.86 -11.06 -0.86
N SER A 298 9.57 -11.27 -1.16
CA SER A 298 9.12 -11.69 -2.50
C SER A 298 9.21 -10.56 -3.55
N LEU A 299 9.22 -9.30 -3.12
CA LEU A 299 9.24 -8.13 -4.00
C LEU A 299 10.65 -7.62 -4.29
N VAL A 300 11.68 -8.08 -3.56
CA VAL A 300 13.08 -7.67 -3.80
C VAL A 300 13.55 -8.05 -5.22
N PRO A 301 14.11 -7.13 -6.02
CA PRO A 301 14.66 -7.44 -7.33
C PRO A 301 15.81 -8.48 -7.28
N PRO A 302 16.01 -9.32 -8.32
CA PRO A 302 17.03 -10.38 -8.31
C PRO A 302 18.46 -9.88 -8.06
N THR A 303 18.78 -8.66 -8.49
CA THR A 303 20.10 -8.02 -8.29
C THR A 303 20.44 -7.81 -6.82
N ILE A 304 19.46 -7.41 -6.00
CA ILE A 304 19.58 -7.28 -4.53
C ILE A 304 19.32 -8.64 -3.85
N GLY A 305 18.44 -9.45 -4.45
CA GLY A 305 18.08 -10.80 -3.99
C GLY A 305 19.28 -11.75 -3.86
N LYS A 306 20.35 -11.56 -4.66
CA LYS A 306 21.59 -12.36 -4.53
C LYS A 306 22.27 -12.19 -3.16
N VAL A 307 22.16 -11.02 -2.52
CA VAL A 307 22.71 -10.79 -1.17
C VAL A 307 21.84 -11.47 -0.10
N LEU A 308 20.51 -11.49 -0.30
CA LEU A 308 19.55 -12.17 0.56
C LEU A 308 19.54 -13.71 0.36
N SER A 309 19.87 -14.20 -0.84
CA SER A 309 19.92 -15.63 -1.14
C SER A 309 21.16 -16.31 -0.53
N VAL A 310 22.27 -15.58 -0.41
CA VAL A 310 23.47 -16.02 0.35
C VAL A 310 23.14 -16.24 1.84
N VAL A 311 22.06 -15.62 2.31
CA VAL A 311 21.56 -15.67 3.68
C VAL A 311 20.53 -16.80 3.88
N GLY A 312 20.01 -17.41 2.80
CA GLY A 312 19.20 -18.63 2.83
C GLY A 312 17.68 -18.45 2.92
N PHE A 313 17.14 -17.24 2.74
CA PHE A 313 15.69 -16.99 2.85
C PHE A 313 15.06 -16.65 1.49
N LYS A 314 13.95 -17.31 1.19
CA LYS A 314 13.10 -17.01 0.03
C LYS A 314 11.72 -16.62 0.53
N GLY A 315 11.32 -15.38 0.26
CA GLY A 315 9.97 -14.90 0.59
C GLY A 315 8.91 -15.58 -0.28
N SER A 316 7.78 -15.95 0.32
CA SER A 316 6.59 -16.44 -0.39
C SER A 316 5.50 -15.39 -0.36
N ARG A 317 5.23 -14.79 -1.52
CA ARG A 317 4.15 -13.80 -1.69
C ARG A 317 2.80 -14.35 -1.24
N GLU A 318 2.50 -15.58 -1.65
CA GLU A 318 1.23 -16.24 -1.32
C GLU A 318 1.07 -16.43 0.20
N MET A 319 2.09 -16.94 0.86
CA MET A 319 2.11 -17.10 2.31
C MET A 319 1.94 -15.74 3.00
N GLY A 320 2.71 -14.75 2.56
CA GLY A 320 2.67 -13.41 3.12
C GLY A 320 1.28 -12.78 3.05
N LEU A 321 0.61 -12.84 1.89
CA LEU A 321 -0.75 -12.32 1.74
C LEU A 321 -1.77 -13.05 2.60
N LYS A 322 -1.67 -14.40 2.71
CA LYS A 322 -2.57 -15.19 3.57
C LYS A 322 -2.44 -14.79 5.04
N MET A 323 -1.21 -14.60 5.52
CA MET A 323 -0.95 -14.16 6.90
C MET A 323 -1.45 -12.73 7.14
N LEU A 324 -1.27 -11.82 6.18
CA LEU A 324 -1.81 -10.46 6.27
C LEU A 324 -3.36 -10.45 6.33
N TRP A 325 -4.03 -11.32 5.57
CA TRP A 325 -5.49 -11.49 5.68
C TRP A 325 -5.90 -12.03 7.05
N LYS A 326 -5.16 -12.99 7.62
CA LYS A 326 -5.44 -13.50 8.97
C LYS A 326 -5.21 -12.43 10.04
N ALA A 327 -4.19 -11.58 9.86
CA ALA A 327 -3.98 -10.43 10.74
C ALA A 327 -5.13 -9.42 10.63
N SER A 328 -5.58 -9.08 9.40
CA SER A 328 -6.61 -8.06 9.17
C SER A 328 -8.00 -8.43 9.69
N ASP A 329 -8.26 -9.70 9.98
CA ASP A 329 -9.48 -10.15 10.66
C ASP A 329 -9.50 -9.81 12.16
N GLN A 330 -8.36 -9.44 12.76
CA GLN A 330 -8.23 -9.14 14.19
C GLN A 330 -8.60 -7.69 14.52
N ARG A 331 -9.34 -7.47 15.63
CA ARG A 331 -9.77 -6.13 16.05
C ARG A 331 -8.70 -5.40 16.88
N ASN A 332 -7.56 -5.12 16.27
CA ASN A 332 -6.46 -4.39 16.91
C ASN A 332 -5.54 -3.68 15.90
N ILE A 333 -4.44 -3.08 16.39
CA ILE A 333 -3.47 -2.37 15.55
C ILE A 333 -2.85 -3.26 14.48
N HIS A 334 -2.57 -4.52 14.79
CA HIS A 334 -1.97 -5.41 13.81
C HIS A 334 -2.92 -5.71 12.66
N GLY A 335 -4.22 -5.85 12.95
CA GLY A 335 -5.24 -5.98 11.92
C GLY A 335 -5.40 -4.72 11.08
N GLY A 336 -5.35 -3.54 11.71
CA GLY A 336 -5.34 -2.25 11.01
C GLY A 336 -4.15 -2.11 10.05
N ILE A 337 -2.92 -2.34 10.53
CA ILE A 337 -1.71 -2.28 9.69
C ILE A 337 -1.72 -3.39 8.62
N GLY A 338 -2.21 -4.58 8.95
CA GLY A 338 -2.37 -5.68 8.00
C GLY A 338 -3.31 -5.31 6.84
N LEU A 339 -4.45 -4.68 7.15
CA LEU A 339 -5.37 -4.16 6.14
C LEU A 339 -4.74 -3.03 5.31
N LEU A 340 -4.02 -2.10 5.93
CA LEU A 340 -3.29 -1.05 5.20
C LEU A 340 -2.24 -1.64 4.26
N ALA A 341 -1.49 -2.67 4.69
CA ALA A 341 -0.52 -3.36 3.86
C ALA A 341 -1.18 -4.04 2.66
N LEU A 342 -2.34 -4.69 2.86
CA LEU A 342 -3.15 -5.26 1.77
C LEU A 342 -3.65 -4.19 0.81
N LEU A 343 -4.19 -3.07 1.31
CA LEU A 343 -4.66 -1.95 0.49
C LEU A 343 -3.53 -1.34 -0.34
N VAL A 344 -2.33 -1.16 0.24
CA VAL A 344 -1.14 -0.71 -0.50
C VAL A 344 -0.71 -1.75 -1.54
N PHE A 345 -0.82 -3.04 -1.23
CA PHE A 345 -0.46 -4.11 -2.15
C PHE A 345 -1.38 -4.15 -3.39
N TYR A 346 -2.70 -4.09 -3.19
CA TYR A 346 -3.68 -4.18 -4.27
C TYR A 346 -3.96 -2.85 -4.98
N ASP A 347 -4.20 -1.78 -4.22
CA ASP A 347 -4.68 -0.48 -4.72
C ASP A 347 -3.68 0.68 -4.53
N GLY A 348 -2.51 0.39 -3.95
CA GLY A 348 -1.51 1.39 -3.65
C GLY A 348 -0.88 2.04 -4.90
N PRO A 349 -0.13 3.13 -4.71
CA PRO A 349 0.43 3.93 -5.81
C PRO A 349 1.52 3.21 -6.64
N PHE A 350 1.99 2.05 -6.18
CA PHE A 350 3.04 1.25 -6.83
C PHE A 350 2.52 0.05 -7.61
N GLN A 351 1.19 -0.18 -7.64
CA GLN A 351 0.51 -1.29 -8.34
C GLN A 351 1.35 -2.58 -8.38
N PHE A 352 1.39 -3.31 -7.26
CA PHE A 352 2.14 -4.57 -7.17
C PHE A 352 1.45 -5.74 -7.91
N THR A 353 0.20 -5.54 -8.35
CA THR A 353 -0.57 -6.48 -9.15
C THR A 353 -0.78 -5.94 -10.57
N ASP A 354 -0.23 -6.63 -11.57
CA ASP A 354 -0.54 -6.32 -12.96
C ASP A 354 -1.96 -6.82 -13.29
N VAL A 355 -2.84 -5.88 -13.68
CA VAL A 355 -4.23 -6.14 -14.08
C VAL A 355 -4.42 -5.98 -15.59
N ASP A 356 -3.36 -5.71 -16.35
CA ASP A 356 -3.45 -5.49 -17.79
C ASP A 356 -3.14 -6.79 -18.57
N PHE A 357 -2.34 -7.72 -18.00
CA PHE A 357 -2.14 -9.09 -18.50
C PHE A 357 -3.28 -10.05 -18.08
N ASP A 358 -4.49 -9.77 -18.57
CA ASP A 358 -5.68 -10.62 -18.36
C ASP A 358 -5.57 -11.95 -19.12
N VAL A 359 -5.80 -13.08 -18.46
CA VAL A 359 -5.79 -14.39 -19.14
C VAL A 359 -7.21 -14.73 -19.62
N PRO A 360 -7.45 -15.20 -20.86
CA PRO A 360 -8.78 -15.56 -21.33
C PRO A 360 -9.47 -16.61 -20.44
N THR A 361 -10.80 -16.52 -20.34
CA THR A 361 -11.60 -17.58 -19.71
C THR A 361 -11.72 -18.77 -20.69
N LEU A 362 -11.63 -20.02 -20.22
CA LEU A 362 -11.74 -21.27 -21.01
C LEU A 362 -13.01 -21.41 -21.90
N THR A 363 -13.89 -20.40 -21.96
CA THR A 363 -15.06 -20.34 -22.85
C THR A 363 -14.70 -20.00 -24.29
N GLU A 364 -13.49 -19.50 -24.58
CA GLU A 364 -12.99 -19.47 -25.95
C GLU A 364 -12.60 -20.88 -26.37
N LYS A 365 -13.41 -21.50 -27.24
CA LYS A 365 -13.16 -22.81 -27.83
C LYS A 365 -11.82 -22.80 -28.55
N VAL A 366 -10.77 -23.30 -27.89
CA VAL A 366 -9.61 -23.83 -28.59
C VAL A 366 -9.97 -25.26 -28.98
N ASP A 367 -10.19 -25.48 -30.28
CA ASP A 367 -10.57 -26.78 -30.82
C ASP A 367 -9.49 -27.87 -30.58
N THR A 368 -9.73 -28.66 -29.53
CA THR A 368 -9.56 -30.13 -29.36
C THR A 368 -8.19 -30.82 -29.70
N PRO A 369 -7.97 -32.11 -29.37
CA PRO A 369 -7.20 -32.47 -28.17
C PRO A 369 -6.27 -33.69 -28.33
N GLU A 370 -5.01 -33.63 -27.92
CA GLU A 370 -4.24 -34.86 -27.63
C GLU A 370 -3.44 -34.71 -26.32
N SER A 371 -3.72 -35.62 -25.37
CA SER A 371 -3.13 -35.78 -24.01
C SER A 371 -1.60 -35.62 -23.96
N PRO A 372 -0.92 -35.30 -22.81
CA PRO A 372 -1.21 -35.71 -21.42
C PRO A 372 -0.77 -34.64 -20.38
N ASN A 373 -1.63 -33.71 -19.97
CA ASN A 373 -1.16 -32.58 -19.16
C ASN A 373 -2.10 -32.23 -18.00
N VAL A 374 -2.00 -33.00 -16.92
CA VAL A 374 -2.64 -32.66 -15.63
C VAL A 374 -2.11 -31.31 -15.12
N GLY A 375 -0.81 -31.02 -15.28
CA GLY A 375 -0.20 -29.73 -14.91
C GLY A 375 -0.73 -28.53 -15.69
N ARG A 376 -0.91 -28.66 -17.01
CA ARG A 376 -1.47 -27.58 -17.86
C ARG A 376 -2.96 -27.36 -17.57
N SER A 377 -3.70 -28.42 -17.23
CA SER A 377 -5.11 -28.31 -16.85
C SER A 377 -5.32 -27.59 -15.50
N LEU A 378 -4.40 -27.78 -14.55
CA LEU A 378 -4.41 -27.12 -13.24
C LEU A 378 -4.02 -25.63 -13.37
N SER A 379 -3.02 -25.30 -14.20
CA SER A 379 -2.69 -23.90 -14.49
C SER A 379 -3.86 -23.19 -15.19
N LEU A 380 -4.52 -23.81 -16.18
CA LEU A 380 -5.71 -23.26 -16.85
C LEU A 380 -6.89 -23.02 -15.90
N ARG A 381 -7.14 -23.92 -14.94
CA ARG A 381 -8.18 -23.71 -13.92
C ARG A 381 -7.84 -22.57 -12.97
N LYS A 382 -6.59 -22.49 -12.51
CA LYS A 382 -6.11 -21.38 -11.66
C LYS A 382 -6.23 -20.04 -12.40
N MET A 383 -5.80 -20.00 -13.67
CA MET A 383 -5.91 -18.85 -14.56
C MET A 383 -7.36 -18.36 -14.69
N ASN A 384 -8.30 -19.25 -15.03
CA ASN A 384 -9.71 -18.88 -15.14
C ASN A 384 -10.28 -18.30 -13.85
N THR A 385 -9.90 -18.89 -12.71
CA THR A 385 -10.39 -18.46 -11.40
C THR A 385 -9.89 -17.03 -11.12
N GLU A 386 -8.61 -16.77 -11.39
CA GLU A 386 -8.00 -15.44 -11.25
C GLU A 386 -8.62 -14.41 -12.21
N THR A 387 -8.82 -14.74 -13.48
CA THR A 387 -9.44 -13.83 -14.47
C THR A 387 -10.86 -13.47 -14.07
N ARG A 388 -11.70 -14.46 -13.74
CA ARG A 388 -13.08 -14.20 -13.33
C ARG A 388 -13.12 -13.34 -12.07
N ALA A 389 -12.21 -13.55 -11.14
CA ALA A 389 -12.08 -12.73 -9.94
C ALA A 389 -11.66 -11.29 -10.27
N ALA A 390 -10.71 -11.09 -11.19
CA ALA A 390 -10.22 -9.77 -11.61
C ALA A 390 -11.34 -8.88 -12.18
N ILE A 391 -12.26 -9.47 -12.95
CA ILE A 391 -13.41 -8.75 -13.54
C ILE A 391 -14.67 -8.77 -12.64
N GLY A 392 -14.56 -9.28 -11.41
CA GLY A 392 -15.67 -9.36 -10.46
C GLY A 392 -16.76 -10.39 -10.80
N ALA A 393 -16.53 -11.28 -11.76
CA ALA A 393 -17.46 -12.33 -12.21
C ALA A 393 -17.17 -13.72 -11.62
N GLY A 394 -16.25 -13.82 -10.65
CA GLY A 394 -15.80 -15.05 -10.01
C GLY A 394 -15.55 -14.91 -8.52
N GLN A 395 -15.23 -16.02 -7.86
CA GLN A 395 -14.88 -16.02 -6.43
C GLN A 395 -13.57 -15.23 -6.19
N PRO A 396 -13.45 -14.49 -5.08
CA PRO A 396 -12.22 -13.80 -4.72
C PRO A 396 -11.00 -14.73 -4.74
N THR A 397 -9.87 -14.20 -5.22
CA THR A 397 -8.57 -14.87 -5.14
C THR A 397 -7.60 -14.05 -4.31
N LEU A 398 -6.43 -14.63 -3.98
CA LEU A 398 -5.37 -13.89 -3.28
C LEU A 398 -4.79 -12.74 -4.12
N LEU A 399 -4.90 -12.76 -5.45
CA LEU A 399 -4.44 -11.66 -6.29
C LEU A 399 -5.56 -10.67 -6.62
N HIS A 400 -6.81 -11.14 -6.62
CA HIS A 400 -8.00 -10.34 -6.89
C HIS A 400 -9.03 -10.55 -5.78
N PRO A 401 -8.86 -9.89 -4.63
CA PRO A 401 -9.72 -10.09 -3.46
C PRO A 401 -11.14 -9.53 -3.64
N GLY A 402 -11.37 -8.67 -4.65
CA GLY A 402 -12.67 -8.12 -4.98
C GLY A 402 -13.41 -7.56 -3.76
N LYS A 403 -14.65 -7.99 -3.55
CA LYS A 403 -15.51 -7.56 -2.43
C LYS A 403 -14.93 -7.82 -1.04
N LYS A 404 -14.00 -8.77 -0.88
CA LYS A 404 -13.38 -9.05 0.42
C LYS A 404 -12.60 -7.82 0.92
N LEU A 405 -11.86 -7.16 0.02
CA LEU A 405 -11.07 -5.96 0.36
C LEU A 405 -11.95 -4.75 0.64
N SER A 406 -12.96 -4.51 -0.19
CA SER A 406 -13.91 -3.41 0.04
C SER A 406 -14.69 -3.60 1.36
N THR A 407 -15.12 -4.83 1.66
CA THR A 407 -15.82 -5.14 2.91
C THR A 407 -14.93 -4.91 4.13
N ALA A 408 -13.67 -5.37 4.09
CA ALA A 408 -12.72 -5.15 5.19
C ALA A 408 -12.47 -3.65 5.42
N LEU A 409 -12.33 -2.86 4.35
CA LEU A 409 -12.22 -1.40 4.48
C LEU A 409 -13.50 -0.76 5.05
N LEU A 410 -14.68 -1.15 4.57
CA LEU A 410 -15.95 -0.60 5.06
C LEU A 410 -16.18 -0.93 6.54
N LYS A 411 -15.72 -2.10 7.01
CA LYS A 411 -15.67 -2.43 8.45
C LYS A 411 -14.74 -1.48 9.20
N ALA A 412 -13.54 -1.21 8.69
CA ALA A 412 -12.63 -0.24 9.30
C ALA A 412 -13.24 1.18 9.32
N ARG A 413 -13.89 1.63 8.24
CA ARG A 413 -14.63 2.91 8.18
C ARG A 413 -15.77 2.97 9.20
N ALA A 414 -16.48 1.88 9.40
CA ALA A 414 -17.55 1.79 10.38
C ALA A 414 -17.02 1.85 11.82
N LEU A 415 -15.87 1.23 12.09
CA LEU A 415 -15.22 1.24 13.41
C LEU A 415 -14.56 2.59 13.74
N PHE A 416 -13.95 3.21 12.73
CA PHE A 416 -13.15 4.42 12.84
C PHE A 416 -13.70 5.55 11.94
N PRO A 417 -14.93 6.04 12.21
CA PRO A 417 -15.62 6.99 11.36
C PRO A 417 -14.90 8.35 11.26
N ASN A 418 -14.09 8.72 12.26
CA ASN A 418 -13.39 10.01 12.29
C ASN A 418 -12.07 9.99 11.52
N SER A 419 -11.62 8.80 11.10
CA SER A 419 -10.31 8.61 10.50
C SER A 419 -10.23 9.13 9.06
N GLY A 420 -9.41 10.16 8.86
CA GLY A 420 -9.00 10.58 7.52
C GLY A 420 -8.23 9.49 6.76
N LEU A 421 -7.53 8.60 7.47
CA LEU A 421 -6.74 7.53 6.87
C LEU A 421 -7.63 6.52 6.16
N TRP A 422 -8.69 6.05 6.82
CA TRP A 422 -9.60 5.08 6.21
C TRP A 422 -10.43 5.73 5.09
N LEU A 423 -10.84 7.00 5.25
CA LEU A 423 -11.51 7.74 4.18
C LEU A 423 -10.64 7.87 2.93
N LEU A 424 -9.35 8.18 3.11
CA LEU A 424 -8.36 8.22 2.04
C LEU A 424 -8.30 6.88 1.28
N GLN A 425 -8.24 5.75 2.00
CA GLN A 425 -8.23 4.43 1.34
C GLN A 425 -9.52 4.14 0.57
N GLU A 426 -10.67 4.60 1.07
CA GLU A 426 -11.97 4.41 0.39
C GLU A 426 -12.00 5.22 -0.91
N GLY A 427 -11.49 6.46 -0.88
CA GLY A 427 -11.31 7.29 -2.07
C GLY A 427 -10.34 6.68 -3.09
N ARG A 428 -9.22 6.07 -2.65
CA ARG A 428 -8.31 5.34 -3.54
C ARG A 428 -8.98 4.16 -4.22
N MET A 429 -9.77 3.38 -3.50
CA MET A 429 -10.45 2.22 -4.06
C MET A 429 -11.55 2.64 -5.05
N LEU A 430 -12.31 3.70 -4.75
CA LEU A 430 -13.22 4.32 -5.72
C LEU A 430 -12.47 4.74 -6.98
N ALA A 431 -11.29 5.36 -6.83
CA ALA A 431 -10.48 5.79 -7.96
C ALA A 431 -9.93 4.62 -8.79
N SER A 432 -9.47 3.55 -8.14
CA SER A 432 -9.06 2.30 -8.81
C SER A 432 -10.22 1.65 -9.57
N ALA A 433 -11.46 1.78 -9.08
CA ALA A 433 -12.67 1.30 -9.75
C ALA A 433 -13.18 2.24 -10.87
N GLY A 434 -12.46 3.32 -11.19
CA GLY A 434 -12.88 4.32 -12.19
C GLY A 434 -14.02 5.24 -11.72
N ARG A 435 -14.46 5.15 -10.46
CA ARG A 435 -15.50 6.00 -9.84
C ARG A 435 -14.89 7.31 -9.33
N LEU A 436 -14.17 8.02 -10.21
CA LEU A 436 -13.34 9.19 -9.85
C LEU A 436 -14.16 10.33 -9.22
N GLU A 437 -15.36 10.59 -9.76
CA GLU A 437 -16.25 11.64 -9.24
C GLU A 437 -16.66 11.36 -7.79
N GLU A 438 -17.07 10.12 -7.51
CA GLU A 438 -17.46 9.70 -6.17
C GLU A 438 -16.26 9.73 -5.21
N ALA A 439 -15.05 9.47 -5.69
CA ALA A 439 -13.84 9.59 -4.89
C ALA A 439 -13.58 11.05 -4.46
N VAL A 440 -13.74 12.02 -5.37
CA VAL A 440 -13.57 13.45 -5.05
C VAL A 440 -14.68 13.92 -4.11
N ASP A 441 -15.94 13.58 -4.40
CA ASP A 441 -17.07 13.92 -3.51
C ASP A 441 -16.87 13.30 -2.11
N LEU A 442 -16.33 12.07 -2.02
CA LEU A 442 -15.97 11.42 -0.77
C LEU A 442 -14.94 12.23 0.03
N MET A 443 -13.84 12.60 -0.62
CA MET A 443 -12.74 13.37 -0.02
C MET A 443 -13.14 14.80 0.36
N ASP A 444 -14.11 15.40 -0.34
CA ASP A 444 -14.60 16.75 -0.07
C ASP A 444 -15.59 16.85 1.08
N ALA A 445 -16.31 15.76 1.35
CA ALA A 445 -17.28 15.72 2.44
C ALA A 445 -16.62 15.56 3.83
N LEU A 446 -15.30 15.43 3.91
CA LEU A 446 -14.60 15.44 5.18
C LEU A 446 -14.68 16.85 5.80
N ASP A 447 -15.55 17.00 6.79
CA ASP A 447 -15.80 18.24 7.52
C ASP A 447 -14.90 18.41 8.76
N LYS A 448 -14.35 17.31 9.27
CA LYS A 448 -13.47 17.29 10.44
C LYS A 448 -12.01 17.57 10.06
N LYS A 449 -11.33 18.27 10.97
CA LYS A 449 -9.88 18.47 10.90
C LYS A 449 -9.18 17.13 11.10
N ILE A 450 -8.31 16.78 10.15
CA ILE A 450 -7.42 15.62 10.27
C ILE A 450 -6.32 15.96 11.28
N GLU A 451 -6.09 15.10 12.26
CA GLU A 451 -5.07 15.33 13.28
C GLU A 451 -3.67 14.95 12.77
N MET A 452 -3.54 13.82 12.09
CA MET A 452 -2.28 13.40 11.48
C MET A 452 -2.02 14.14 10.17
N LYS A 453 -1.18 15.19 10.21
CA LYS A 453 -0.83 16.03 9.04
C LYS A 453 -0.38 15.23 7.81
N GLN A 454 0.28 14.09 8.00
CA GLN A 454 0.76 13.22 6.92
C GLN A 454 -0.41 12.59 6.16
N VAL A 455 -1.48 12.23 6.86
CA VAL A 455 -2.73 11.74 6.26
C VAL A 455 -3.43 12.85 5.49
N GLU A 456 -3.48 14.07 6.05
CA GLU A 456 -4.04 15.23 5.34
C GLU A 456 -3.28 15.51 4.03
N ALA A 457 -1.95 15.52 4.08
CA ALA A 457 -1.11 15.72 2.90
C ALA A 457 -1.35 14.64 1.84
N LEU A 458 -1.41 13.36 2.23
CA LEU A 458 -1.69 12.26 1.28
C LEU A 458 -3.10 12.36 0.68
N LEU A 459 -4.10 12.75 1.48
CA LEU A 459 -5.47 12.93 1.00
C LEU A 459 -5.56 14.05 -0.04
N ILE A 460 -4.95 15.21 0.24
CA ILE A 460 -4.93 16.33 -0.70
C ILE A 460 -4.16 15.95 -1.97
N PHE A 461 -3.03 15.26 -1.84
CA PHE A 461 -2.25 14.80 -2.99
C PHE A 461 -3.05 13.84 -3.88
N ASP A 462 -3.70 12.83 -3.29
CA ASP A 462 -4.49 11.88 -4.09
C ASP A 462 -5.72 12.51 -4.70
N ARG A 463 -6.38 13.44 -4.00
CA ARG A 463 -7.46 14.24 -4.59
C ARG A 463 -6.95 15.05 -5.79
N ALA A 464 -5.81 15.71 -5.67
CA ALA A 464 -5.20 16.47 -6.76
C ALA A 464 -4.91 15.57 -7.96
N MET A 465 -4.38 14.36 -7.74
CA MET A 465 -4.16 13.38 -8.80
C MET A 465 -5.47 12.92 -9.46
N ILE A 466 -6.52 12.64 -8.68
CA ILE A 466 -7.84 12.28 -9.22
C ILE A 466 -8.43 13.44 -10.03
N LEU A 467 -8.27 14.68 -9.58
CA LEU A 467 -8.67 15.88 -10.33
C LEU A 467 -7.89 16.01 -11.65
N CYS A 468 -6.60 15.67 -11.68
CA CYS A 468 -5.83 15.59 -12.94
C CYS A 468 -6.39 14.54 -13.90
N PHE A 469 -6.84 13.39 -13.39
CA PHE A 469 -7.46 12.34 -14.20
C PHE A 469 -8.84 12.78 -14.75
N LEU A 470 -9.55 13.60 -13.97
CA LEU A 470 -10.79 14.27 -14.37
C LEU A 470 -10.57 15.55 -15.20
N HIS A 471 -9.31 15.91 -15.48
CA HIS A 471 -8.93 17.13 -16.23
C HIS A 471 -9.44 18.45 -15.58
N ARG A 472 -9.61 18.46 -14.25
CA ARG A 472 -10.04 19.61 -13.43
C ARG A 472 -8.83 20.42 -12.95
N TYR A 473 -8.10 20.97 -13.91
CA TYR A 473 -6.73 21.43 -13.68
C TYR A 473 -6.58 22.64 -12.75
N GLU A 474 -7.48 23.63 -12.79
CA GLU A 474 -7.36 24.78 -11.89
C GLU A 474 -7.43 24.34 -10.43
N ARG A 475 -8.36 23.44 -10.10
CA ARG A 475 -8.51 22.93 -8.74
C ARG A 475 -7.36 22.01 -8.35
N ALA A 476 -6.94 21.11 -9.23
CA ALA A 476 -5.78 20.26 -8.99
C ALA A 476 -4.53 21.08 -8.66
N ALA A 477 -4.27 22.15 -9.44
CA ALA A 477 -3.14 23.03 -9.21
C ALA A 477 -3.19 23.71 -7.82
N LYS A 478 -4.37 24.18 -7.39
CA LYS A 478 -4.56 24.75 -6.05
C LYS A 478 -4.27 23.74 -4.95
N ASP A 479 -4.71 22.49 -5.11
CA ASP A 479 -4.42 21.42 -4.15
C ASP A 479 -2.91 21.13 -4.08
N PHE A 480 -2.20 21.06 -5.21
CA PHE A 480 -0.75 20.90 -5.20
C PHE A 480 -0.03 22.08 -4.54
N ILE A 481 -0.46 23.32 -4.78
CA ILE A 481 0.12 24.50 -4.13
C ILE A 481 -0.10 24.42 -2.61
N LYS A 482 -1.30 24.03 -2.15
CA LYS A 482 -1.60 23.86 -0.72
C LYS A 482 -0.68 22.84 -0.04
N LEU A 483 -0.22 21.81 -0.75
CA LEU A 483 0.72 20.83 -0.19
C LEU A 483 2.07 21.42 0.20
N VAL A 484 2.47 22.56 -0.37
CA VAL A 484 3.70 23.26 0.02
C VAL A 484 3.62 23.77 1.46
N ASP A 485 2.43 24.14 1.93
CA ASP A 485 2.20 24.64 3.29
C ASP A 485 2.12 23.52 4.33
N ILE A 486 1.73 22.31 3.90
CA ILE A 486 1.50 21.16 4.79
C ILE A 486 2.74 20.27 4.87
N ASN A 487 3.35 19.99 3.71
CA ASN A 487 4.39 19.00 3.60
C ASN A 487 5.79 19.63 3.59
N ALA A 488 6.73 18.91 4.18
CA ALA A 488 8.11 19.33 4.31
C ALA A 488 8.97 19.10 3.06
N TRP A 489 8.51 18.34 2.06
CA TRP A 489 9.32 17.92 0.91
C TRP A 489 8.52 18.00 -0.40
N SER A 490 9.19 17.71 -1.51
CA SER A 490 8.60 17.71 -2.87
C SER A 490 7.99 19.04 -3.34
N HIS A 491 8.38 20.17 -2.75
CA HIS A 491 7.88 21.50 -3.15
C HIS A 491 8.08 21.80 -4.63
N GLY A 492 9.27 21.49 -5.17
CA GLY A 492 9.54 21.62 -6.61
C GLY A 492 8.63 20.74 -7.46
N LEU A 493 8.35 19.52 -7.03
CA LEU A 493 7.43 18.61 -7.71
C LEU A 493 5.99 19.14 -7.66
N TYR A 494 5.51 19.66 -6.53
CA TYR A 494 4.18 20.24 -6.42
C TYR A 494 3.99 21.47 -7.32
N TYR A 495 4.99 22.35 -7.39
CA TYR A 495 4.99 23.47 -8.33
C TYR A 495 5.02 22.99 -9.77
N TYR A 496 5.79 21.95 -10.08
CA TYR A 496 5.82 21.37 -11.41
C TYR A 496 4.45 20.79 -11.81
N PHE A 497 3.77 20.08 -10.91
CA PHE A 497 2.40 19.61 -11.10
C PHE A 497 1.43 20.78 -11.32
N ALA A 498 1.49 21.82 -10.49
CA ALA A 498 0.63 22.99 -10.62
C ALA A 498 0.85 23.72 -11.96
N GLY A 499 2.11 23.92 -12.36
CA GLY A 499 2.48 24.51 -13.64
C GLY A 499 2.01 23.67 -14.84
N ALA A 500 2.15 22.34 -14.76
CA ALA A 500 1.65 21.42 -15.77
C ALA A 500 0.11 21.45 -15.88
N CYS A 501 -0.60 21.57 -14.75
CA CYS A 501 -2.05 21.72 -14.73
C CYS A 501 -2.48 23.05 -15.38
N TYR A 502 -1.87 24.17 -15.01
CA TYR A 502 -2.20 25.46 -15.61
C TYR A 502 -1.85 25.53 -17.10
N LEU A 503 -0.77 24.88 -17.53
CA LEU A 503 -0.43 24.72 -18.94
C LEU A 503 -1.58 24.07 -19.71
N GLU A 504 -2.10 22.96 -19.21
CA GLU A 504 -3.21 22.29 -19.87
C GLU A 504 -4.53 23.06 -19.77
N ALA A 505 -4.78 23.77 -18.67
CA ALA A 505 -5.93 24.67 -18.57
C ALA A 505 -5.88 25.76 -19.66
N TYR A 506 -4.71 26.36 -19.90
CA TYR A 506 -4.48 27.31 -21.00
C TYR A 506 -4.73 26.65 -22.37
N ARG A 507 -4.16 25.45 -22.62
CA ARG A 507 -4.33 24.71 -23.88
C ARG A 507 -5.79 24.31 -24.14
N MET A 508 -6.54 23.95 -23.10
CA MET A 508 -7.97 23.66 -23.20
C MET A 508 -8.78 24.89 -23.60
N CYS A 509 -8.43 26.08 -23.10
CA CYS A 509 -9.03 27.35 -23.54
C CYS A 509 -8.75 27.60 -25.03
N GLU A 510 -7.48 27.49 -25.43
CA GLU A 510 -7.02 27.71 -26.81
C GLU A 510 -7.67 26.75 -27.82
N THR A 511 -7.91 25.50 -27.43
CA THR A 511 -8.50 24.48 -28.29
C THR A 511 -10.01 24.33 -28.14
N LYS A 512 -10.63 25.05 -27.20
CA LYS A 512 -12.04 24.91 -26.82
C LYS A 512 -12.42 23.47 -26.41
N ASN A 513 -11.44 22.71 -25.91
CA ASN A 513 -11.62 21.34 -25.41
C ASN A 513 -12.03 21.35 -23.92
N ILE A 514 -13.05 22.13 -23.58
CA ILE A 514 -13.55 22.22 -22.20
C ILE A 514 -14.87 21.42 -22.12
N PRO A 515 -14.97 20.43 -21.22
CA PRO A 515 -16.21 19.71 -20.98
C PRO A 515 -17.37 20.67 -20.68
N LYS A 516 -18.52 20.46 -21.34
CA LYS A 516 -19.68 21.36 -21.22
C LYS A 516 -20.34 21.33 -19.84
N ASN A 517 -20.24 20.19 -19.15
CA ASN A 517 -20.86 19.94 -17.85
C ASN A 517 -19.80 19.39 -16.90
N GLY A 518 -19.81 19.82 -15.64
CA GLY A 518 -18.95 19.29 -14.59
C GLY A 518 -18.60 20.32 -13.52
N LYS A 519 -18.26 19.86 -12.32
CA LYS A 519 -17.70 20.72 -11.26
C LYS A 519 -16.25 21.08 -11.62
N ASP A 520 -15.78 22.23 -11.12
CA ASP A 520 -14.37 22.64 -11.19
C ASP A 520 -13.74 22.66 -12.60
N GLN A 521 -14.55 22.98 -13.61
CA GLN A 521 -14.08 23.07 -14.99
C GLN A 521 -13.17 24.28 -15.20
N VAL A 522 -12.30 24.17 -16.21
CA VAL A 522 -11.46 25.27 -16.68
C VAL A 522 -12.34 26.44 -17.11
N ASN A 523 -12.01 27.65 -16.65
CA ASN A 523 -12.73 28.86 -17.00
C ASN A 523 -12.09 29.56 -18.22
N PRO A 524 -12.74 29.60 -19.39
CA PRO A 524 -12.20 30.25 -20.58
C PRO A 524 -11.82 31.72 -20.38
N SER A 525 -12.49 32.44 -19.48
CA SER A 525 -12.20 33.85 -19.21
C SER A 525 -10.86 34.08 -18.52
N LYS A 526 -10.23 33.02 -17.99
CA LYS A 526 -8.92 33.05 -17.31
C LYS A 526 -7.77 32.58 -18.19
N GLN A 527 -7.96 32.46 -19.51
CA GLN A 527 -6.95 31.91 -20.42
C GLN A 527 -5.55 32.53 -20.23
N GLU A 528 -5.43 33.85 -20.25
CA GLU A 528 -4.13 34.53 -20.10
C GLU A 528 -3.56 34.34 -18.69
N TRP A 529 -4.43 34.38 -17.68
CA TRP A 529 -4.03 34.09 -16.29
C TRP A 529 -3.47 32.66 -16.15
N TYR A 530 -4.08 31.66 -16.79
CA TYR A 530 -3.54 30.29 -16.80
C TYR A 530 -2.17 30.23 -17.47
N LYS A 531 -1.96 30.97 -18.56
CA LYS A 531 -0.66 31.07 -19.23
C LYS A 531 0.41 31.65 -18.29
N GLU A 532 0.09 32.74 -17.60
CA GLU A 532 0.98 33.35 -16.60
C GLU A 532 1.30 32.39 -15.44
N GLN A 533 0.28 31.73 -14.88
CA GLN A 533 0.49 30.76 -13.79
C GLN A 533 1.33 29.57 -14.24
N ALA A 534 1.08 29.04 -15.45
CA ALA A 534 1.88 27.95 -16.02
C ALA A 534 3.35 28.34 -16.11
N SER A 535 3.64 29.53 -16.67
CA SER A 535 5.00 30.04 -16.78
C SER A 535 5.65 30.20 -15.40
N LYS A 536 4.95 30.82 -14.45
CA LYS A 536 5.44 31.04 -13.09
C LYS A 536 5.84 29.72 -12.42
N TYR A 537 4.89 28.80 -12.27
CA TYR A 537 5.11 27.59 -11.49
C TYR A 537 6.10 26.62 -12.16
N LEU A 538 6.12 26.52 -13.50
CA LEU A 538 7.11 25.69 -14.20
C LEU A 538 8.53 26.24 -14.04
N LEU A 539 8.72 27.56 -14.10
CA LEU A 539 10.05 28.16 -14.02
C LEU A 539 10.59 28.26 -12.59
N GLU A 540 9.71 28.42 -11.59
CA GLU A 540 10.07 28.43 -10.16
C GLU A 540 10.30 27.01 -9.59
N ALA A 541 9.68 25.96 -10.17
CA ALA A 541 9.79 24.59 -9.65
C ALA A 541 11.23 24.10 -9.41
N PRO A 542 12.20 24.28 -10.34
CA PRO A 542 13.60 23.89 -10.12
C PRO A 542 14.28 24.63 -8.95
N GLU A 543 13.87 25.86 -8.63
CA GLU A 543 14.46 26.69 -7.56
C GLU A 543 14.06 26.21 -6.16
N LEU A 544 13.02 25.37 -6.10
CA LEU A 544 12.54 24.71 -4.88
C LEU A 544 13.19 23.33 -4.69
N VAL A 545 13.86 22.79 -5.72
CA VAL A 545 14.60 21.53 -5.61
C VAL A 545 15.86 21.73 -4.76
N GLY A 546 16.12 20.80 -3.85
CA GLY A 546 17.36 20.80 -3.07
C GLY A 546 17.39 21.76 -1.89
N ARG A 547 16.33 22.56 -1.65
CA ARG A 547 16.13 23.24 -0.36
C ARG A 547 16.11 22.25 0.81
N ARG A 548 15.75 21.00 0.53
CA ARG A 548 15.88 19.83 1.42
C ARG A 548 16.32 18.63 0.56
N LYS A 549 17.46 18.03 0.88
CA LYS A 549 17.96 16.81 0.21
C LYS A 549 17.37 15.60 0.92
N PHE A 550 16.81 14.65 0.17
CA PHE A 550 16.49 13.33 0.71
C PHE A 550 17.74 12.46 0.58
N MET A 551 18.26 11.93 1.69
CA MET A 551 19.42 11.01 1.69
C MET A 551 20.66 11.52 0.92
N ALA A 552 20.90 12.84 0.96
CA ALA A 552 21.99 13.52 0.23
C ALA A 552 21.98 13.38 -1.31
N LYS A 553 20.93 12.80 -1.93
CA LYS A 553 20.73 12.74 -3.38
C LYS A 553 19.52 13.58 -3.81
N THR A 554 19.54 14.00 -5.08
CA THR A 554 18.37 14.62 -5.72
C THR A 554 17.34 13.55 -6.03
N MET A 555 16.08 13.77 -5.67
CA MET A 555 15.02 12.78 -5.86
C MET A 555 14.84 12.44 -7.35
N PRO A 556 14.42 11.20 -7.69
CA PRO A 556 14.04 10.79 -9.04
C PRO A 556 13.23 11.85 -9.83
N PHE A 557 12.12 12.32 -9.25
CA PHE A 557 11.25 13.31 -9.90
C PHE A 557 11.84 14.72 -9.92
N ASP A 558 12.72 15.07 -8.97
CA ASP A 558 13.45 16.35 -9.00
C ASP A 558 14.42 16.39 -10.19
N ARG A 559 15.10 15.27 -10.47
CA ARG A 559 15.96 15.15 -11.67
C ARG A 559 15.15 15.25 -12.95
N PHE A 560 14.01 14.56 -13.00
CA PHE A 560 13.07 14.60 -14.11
C PHE A 560 12.58 16.03 -14.40
N LEU A 561 12.05 16.72 -13.38
CA LEU A 561 11.49 18.07 -13.55
C LEU A 561 12.57 19.10 -13.93
N ILE A 562 13.78 19.01 -13.33
CA ILE A 562 14.89 19.91 -13.69
C ILE A 562 15.23 19.75 -15.17
N ARG A 563 15.33 18.50 -15.64
CA ARG A 563 15.65 18.21 -17.04
C ARG A 563 14.56 18.73 -17.98
N LYS A 564 13.29 18.48 -17.67
CA LYS A 564 12.15 18.96 -18.46
C LYS A 564 12.11 20.49 -18.55
N VAL A 565 12.23 21.19 -17.42
CA VAL A 565 12.24 22.67 -17.40
C VAL A 565 13.44 23.25 -18.14
N LYS A 566 14.62 22.59 -18.04
CA LYS A 566 15.80 22.97 -18.85
C LYS A 566 15.51 22.85 -20.35
N GLY A 567 14.93 21.73 -20.80
CA GLY A 567 14.55 21.52 -22.20
C GLY A 567 13.54 22.56 -22.71
N ILE A 568 12.59 22.96 -21.87
CA ILE A 568 11.63 24.03 -22.18
C ILE A 568 12.34 25.38 -22.40
N LYS A 569 13.29 25.74 -21.54
CA LYS A 569 14.09 26.97 -21.68
C LYS A 569 14.93 26.94 -22.97
N GLU A 570 15.55 25.82 -23.29
CA GLU A 570 16.33 25.64 -24.53
C GLU A 570 15.45 25.75 -25.79
N ALA A 571 14.26 25.14 -25.78
CA ALA A 571 13.29 25.25 -26.87
C ALA A 571 12.80 26.70 -27.03
N SER A 572 12.49 27.39 -25.92
CA SER A 572 12.10 28.81 -25.94
C SER A 572 13.15 29.70 -26.56
N ALA A 573 14.42 29.52 -26.20
CA ALA A 573 15.54 30.24 -26.82
C ALA A 573 15.71 29.90 -28.31
N LYS A 574 15.57 28.62 -28.68
CA LYS A 574 15.75 28.16 -30.06
C LYS A 574 14.67 28.66 -31.02
N TYR A 575 13.41 28.67 -30.59
CA TYR A 575 12.27 28.98 -31.45
C TYR A 575 11.73 30.40 -31.26
N GLY A 576 12.24 31.16 -30.28
CA GLY A 576 11.79 32.53 -30.02
C GLY A 576 10.35 32.63 -29.49
N THR A 577 9.84 31.56 -28.88
CA THR A 577 8.48 31.48 -28.33
C THR A 577 8.50 31.57 -26.80
N SER A 578 7.36 31.85 -26.17
CA SER A 578 7.23 31.83 -24.71
C SER A 578 7.55 30.44 -24.15
N SER A 579 8.00 30.34 -22.89
CA SER A 579 8.28 29.04 -22.26
C SER A 579 7.07 28.10 -22.28
N VAL A 580 5.86 28.64 -22.13
CA VAL A 580 4.60 27.87 -22.17
C VAL A 580 4.32 27.34 -23.58
N ASP A 581 4.52 28.15 -24.62
CA ASP A 581 4.29 27.75 -26.01
C ASP A 581 5.43 26.87 -26.57
N SER A 582 6.56 26.81 -25.87
CA SER A 582 7.71 25.92 -26.18
C SER A 582 7.57 24.51 -25.62
N VAL A 583 6.58 24.26 -24.78
CA VAL A 583 6.31 22.91 -24.30
C VAL A 583 5.77 22.09 -25.48
N GLY A 584 6.43 20.97 -25.79
CA GLY A 584 5.95 20.02 -26.81
C GLY A 584 4.75 19.23 -26.29
N THR A 585 5.01 18.02 -25.79
CA THR A 585 3.99 17.11 -25.27
C THR A 585 3.42 17.59 -23.93
N SER A 586 2.27 17.04 -23.54
CA SER A 586 1.64 17.37 -22.27
C SER A 586 2.40 16.80 -21.07
N LEU A 587 2.94 17.70 -20.23
CA LEU A 587 3.68 17.35 -19.02
C LEU A 587 2.80 16.63 -17.98
N ILE A 588 1.54 17.03 -17.83
CA ILE A 588 0.64 16.39 -16.87
C ILE A 588 0.26 14.97 -17.32
N HIS A 589 0.20 14.71 -18.62
CA HIS A 589 -0.08 13.38 -19.16
C HIS A 589 1.11 12.43 -19.06
N GLU A 590 2.35 12.93 -19.06
CA GLU A 590 3.53 12.16 -18.63
C GLU A 590 3.43 11.80 -17.13
N LEU A 591 3.10 12.78 -16.28
CA LEU A 591 2.89 12.55 -14.84
C LEU A 591 1.75 11.56 -14.56
N ASN A 592 0.64 11.65 -15.30
CA ASN A 592 -0.47 10.72 -15.21
C ASN A 592 -0.05 9.29 -15.54
N TYR A 593 0.83 9.07 -16.53
CA TYR A 593 1.37 7.74 -16.81
C TYR A 593 2.11 7.16 -15.60
N PHE A 594 2.97 7.96 -14.96
CA PHE A 594 3.71 7.51 -13.79
C PHE A 594 2.79 7.18 -12.61
N TRP A 595 1.67 7.87 -12.43
CA TRP A 595 0.68 7.60 -11.37
C TRP A 595 -0.52 6.74 -11.81
N ASN A 596 -0.37 5.97 -12.89
CA ASN A 596 -1.39 5.02 -13.34
C ASN A 596 -2.74 5.66 -13.73
N GLY A 597 -2.73 6.91 -14.16
CA GLY A 597 -3.92 7.70 -14.49
C GLY A 597 -4.75 7.09 -15.61
N TYR A 598 -4.12 6.61 -16.70
CA TYR A 598 -4.82 6.02 -17.83
C TYR A 598 -5.61 4.75 -17.49
N ASN A 599 -5.20 4.03 -16.44
CA ASN A 599 -5.94 2.86 -15.97
C ASN A 599 -7.20 3.24 -15.18
N ARG A 600 -7.25 4.46 -14.63
CA ARG A 600 -8.33 4.98 -13.78
C ARG A 600 -9.27 5.95 -14.48
N MET A 601 -8.84 6.56 -15.59
CA MET A 601 -9.65 7.50 -16.37
C MET A 601 -10.86 6.80 -17.00
N PRO A 602 -12.08 7.33 -16.80
CA PRO A 602 -13.26 6.93 -17.56
C PRO A 602 -13.11 7.18 -19.08
N PRO A 603 -13.87 6.49 -19.95
CA PRO A 603 -13.77 6.62 -21.40
C PRO A 603 -13.86 8.06 -21.92
N GLU A 604 -14.74 8.89 -21.35
CA GLU A 604 -14.90 10.30 -21.73
C GLU A 604 -13.65 11.14 -21.44
N HIS A 605 -12.92 10.82 -20.37
CA HIS A 605 -11.67 11.47 -20.02
C HIS A 605 -10.50 10.92 -20.82
N LEU A 606 -10.52 9.66 -21.24
CA LEU A 606 -9.55 9.10 -22.20
C LEU A 606 -9.70 9.75 -23.59
N GLU A 607 -10.92 9.95 -24.07
CA GLU A 607 -11.16 10.68 -25.33
C GLU A 607 -10.70 12.14 -25.26
N LEU A 608 -10.88 12.79 -24.10
CA LEU A 608 -10.34 14.13 -23.87
C LEU A 608 -8.81 14.14 -23.85
N ALA A 609 -8.19 13.18 -23.16
CA ALA A 609 -6.73 13.01 -23.13
C ALA A 609 -6.16 12.84 -24.55
N LEU A 610 -6.81 12.04 -25.40
CA LEU A 610 -6.40 11.83 -26.79
C LEU A 610 -6.38 13.14 -27.59
N LYS A 611 -7.41 13.99 -27.40
CA LYS A 611 -7.47 15.33 -28.01
C LYS A 611 -6.40 16.24 -27.46
N MET A 612 -6.18 16.27 -26.14
CA MET A 612 -5.21 17.17 -25.54
C MET A 612 -3.77 16.82 -25.91
N LEU A 613 -3.45 15.53 -25.98
CA LEU A 613 -2.15 15.06 -26.47
C LEU A 613 -1.87 15.53 -27.90
N GLY A 614 -2.90 15.75 -28.73
CA GLY A 614 -2.78 16.26 -30.10
C GLY A 614 -2.37 17.73 -30.23
N TYR A 615 -2.21 18.48 -29.12
CA TYR A 615 -2.04 19.94 -29.15
C TYR A 615 -0.82 20.41 -29.95
N SER A 616 0.34 19.77 -29.75
CA SER A 616 1.60 20.10 -30.45
C SER A 616 1.78 19.35 -31.78
N ALA A 617 0.88 18.43 -32.09
CA ALA A 617 1.03 17.49 -33.19
C ALA A 617 0.85 18.20 -34.54
N LYS A 618 1.74 17.96 -35.51
CA LYS A 618 1.65 18.53 -36.86
C LYS A 618 0.29 18.20 -37.53
N ASN A 619 -0.23 19.08 -38.39
CA ASN A 619 -1.57 18.96 -38.99
C ASN A 619 -1.88 17.59 -39.63
N ASN A 620 -0.87 16.93 -40.22
CA ASN A 620 -1.04 15.64 -40.90
C ASN A 620 -0.67 14.43 -40.03
N SER A 621 -0.36 14.65 -38.76
CA SER A 621 -0.07 13.56 -37.83
C SER A 621 -1.36 12.98 -37.24
N PRO A 622 -1.38 11.67 -36.93
CA PRO A 622 -2.54 11.04 -36.30
C PRO A 622 -2.97 11.78 -35.03
N PHE A 623 -4.28 11.96 -34.87
CA PHE A 623 -4.88 12.57 -33.67
C PHE A 623 -4.39 14.00 -33.38
N SER A 624 -3.99 14.78 -34.39
CA SER A 624 -3.67 16.20 -34.21
C SER A 624 -4.91 17.01 -33.83
N SER A 625 -4.72 17.96 -32.91
CA SER A 625 -5.76 18.88 -32.41
C SER A 625 -5.26 20.33 -32.32
N ASN A 626 -4.16 20.63 -33.02
CA ASN A 626 -3.48 21.93 -32.97
C ASN A 626 -4.27 23.09 -33.62
N LEU A 627 -5.45 22.82 -34.22
CA LEU A 627 -6.29 23.79 -34.95
C LEU A 627 -5.52 24.59 -36.02
N GLY A 628 -4.55 23.95 -36.68
CA GLY A 628 -3.73 24.58 -37.73
C GLY A 628 -2.54 25.39 -37.20
N ARG A 629 -2.32 25.43 -35.88
CA ARG A 629 -1.15 26.09 -35.27
C ARG A 629 0.14 25.30 -35.51
N THR A 630 1.24 25.98 -35.78
CA THR A 630 2.57 25.36 -35.85
C THR A 630 3.29 25.61 -34.53
N LEU A 631 3.39 24.58 -33.69
CA LEU A 631 4.07 24.64 -32.40
C LEU A 631 5.41 23.89 -32.46
N PRO A 632 6.42 24.32 -31.68
CA PRO A 632 7.66 23.57 -31.57
C PRO A 632 7.45 22.19 -30.94
N GLU A 633 7.81 21.14 -31.68
CA GLU A 633 7.83 19.75 -31.18
C GLU A 633 9.10 19.06 -31.68
N SER A 634 9.90 18.51 -30.76
CA SER A 634 11.08 17.72 -31.11
C SER A 634 10.67 16.31 -31.55
N LYS A 635 11.59 15.58 -32.19
CA LYS A 635 11.35 14.17 -32.55
C LYS A 635 11.04 13.33 -31.29
N GLU A 636 11.78 13.54 -30.22
CA GLU A 636 11.61 12.79 -28.97
C GLU A 636 10.29 13.12 -28.27
N GLU A 637 9.92 14.40 -28.22
CA GLU A 637 8.60 14.84 -27.75
C GLU A 637 7.48 14.18 -28.56
N SER A 638 7.58 14.15 -29.89
CA SER A 638 6.58 13.47 -30.73
C SER A 638 6.46 11.96 -30.42
N MET A 639 7.55 11.31 -30.01
CA MET A 639 7.52 9.90 -29.60
C MET A 639 6.84 9.72 -28.24
N ILE A 640 7.08 10.61 -27.28
CA ILE A 640 6.35 10.62 -26.00
C ILE A 640 4.85 10.77 -26.26
N ARG A 641 4.47 11.74 -27.10
CA ARG A 641 3.08 11.94 -27.51
C ARG A 641 2.48 10.67 -28.12
N TYR A 642 3.15 10.03 -29.08
CA TYR A 642 2.64 8.79 -29.69
C TYR A 642 2.54 7.63 -28.70
N THR A 643 3.45 7.51 -27.74
CA THR A 643 3.35 6.50 -26.67
C THR A 643 2.14 6.78 -25.77
N LEU A 644 1.90 8.02 -25.36
CA LEU A 644 0.73 8.36 -24.53
C LEU A 644 -0.60 8.21 -25.30
N GLN A 645 -0.61 8.56 -26.59
CA GLN A 645 -1.76 8.34 -27.47
C GLN A 645 -2.03 6.84 -27.68
N SER A 646 -0.99 6.02 -27.86
CA SER A 646 -1.16 4.57 -27.99
C SER A 646 -1.75 3.95 -26.74
N ILE A 647 -1.24 4.31 -25.55
CA ILE A 647 -1.80 3.87 -24.26
C ILE A 647 -3.28 4.27 -24.16
N THR A 648 -3.61 5.52 -24.49
CA THR A 648 -4.99 6.01 -24.48
C THR A 648 -5.90 5.19 -25.39
N LEU A 649 -5.45 4.91 -26.61
CA LEU A 649 -6.18 4.07 -27.58
C LEU A 649 -6.34 2.62 -27.09
N ARG A 650 -5.31 2.05 -26.45
CA ARG A 650 -5.40 0.71 -25.83
C ARG A 650 -6.50 0.67 -24.78
N ARG A 651 -6.55 1.68 -23.90
CA ARG A 651 -7.57 1.79 -22.85
C ARG A 651 -8.98 2.05 -23.38
N LEU A 652 -9.10 2.69 -24.54
CA LEU A 652 -10.36 2.84 -25.29
C LEU A 652 -10.76 1.57 -26.08
N GLY A 653 -9.96 0.50 -26.05
CA GLY A 653 -10.19 -0.72 -26.83
C GLY A 653 -9.81 -0.61 -28.31
N ARG A 654 -9.21 0.50 -28.75
CA ARG A 654 -8.77 0.77 -30.13
C ARG A 654 -7.37 0.21 -30.37
N ILE A 655 -7.20 -1.09 -30.12
CA ILE A 655 -5.91 -1.79 -30.01
C ILE A 655 -5.04 -1.59 -31.28
N ASN A 656 -5.60 -1.81 -32.46
CA ASN A 656 -4.85 -1.73 -33.73
C ASN A 656 -4.34 -0.31 -34.03
N GLU A 657 -5.11 0.72 -33.68
CA GLU A 657 -4.70 2.12 -33.89
C GLU A 657 -3.59 2.50 -32.92
N GLY A 658 -3.71 2.09 -31.65
CA GLY A 658 -2.68 2.30 -30.65
C GLY A 658 -1.38 1.59 -30.99
N GLU A 659 -1.45 0.33 -31.40
CA GLU A 659 -0.26 -0.46 -31.74
C GLU A 659 0.52 0.16 -32.90
N LYS A 660 -0.17 0.67 -33.94
CA LYS A 660 0.48 1.37 -35.06
C LYS A 660 1.29 2.59 -34.61
N LEU A 661 0.76 3.38 -33.67
CA LEU A 661 1.50 4.52 -33.13
C LEU A 661 2.72 4.06 -32.31
N LEU A 662 2.55 3.02 -31.50
CA LEU A 662 3.64 2.49 -30.71
C LEU A 662 4.74 1.88 -31.58
N ASP A 663 4.40 1.22 -32.69
CA ASP A 663 5.36 0.68 -33.65
C ASP A 663 6.21 1.77 -34.32
N VAL A 664 5.63 2.95 -34.56
CA VAL A 664 6.42 4.12 -34.99
C VAL A 664 7.46 4.50 -33.94
N VAL A 665 7.10 4.47 -32.65
CA VAL A 665 8.04 4.76 -31.56
C VAL A 665 9.13 3.69 -31.50
N ILE A 666 8.75 2.40 -31.43
CA ILE A 666 9.69 1.27 -31.40
C ILE A 666 10.66 1.32 -32.58
N GLY A 667 10.19 1.59 -33.79
CA GLY A 667 11.02 1.71 -34.98
C GLY A 667 12.01 2.89 -34.93
N ASN A 668 11.69 3.96 -34.22
CA ASN A 668 12.58 5.12 -34.05
C ASN A 668 13.58 4.98 -32.90
N ILE A 669 13.30 4.12 -31.93
CA ILE A 669 14.23 3.80 -30.83
C ILE A 669 15.02 2.52 -31.10
N THR A 670 14.84 1.87 -32.26
CA THR A 670 15.61 0.69 -32.67
C THR A 670 16.54 1.05 -33.84
N GLY A 671 17.83 0.81 -33.66
CA GLY A 671 18.85 1.00 -34.69
C GLY A 671 18.75 -0.02 -35.81
N SER A 672 19.48 0.23 -36.92
CA SER A 672 19.52 -0.67 -38.07
C SER A 672 20.11 -2.05 -37.76
N ASP A 673 20.88 -2.18 -36.69
CA ASP A 673 21.44 -3.43 -36.18
C ASP A 673 20.49 -4.16 -35.21
N GLY A 674 19.27 -3.64 -35.02
CA GLY A 674 18.27 -4.18 -34.10
C GLY A 674 18.51 -3.84 -32.63
N LYS A 675 19.55 -3.06 -32.30
CA LYS A 675 19.81 -2.61 -30.92
C LYS A 675 19.03 -1.34 -30.59
N LEU A 676 18.65 -1.18 -29.34
CA LEU A 676 17.95 0.04 -28.91
C LEU A 676 18.91 1.24 -28.86
N LEU A 677 18.44 2.36 -29.39
CA LEU A 677 19.12 3.65 -29.35
C LEU A 677 18.86 4.30 -27.99
N LYS A 678 19.94 4.65 -27.30
CA LYS A 678 19.84 5.31 -25.99
C LYS A 678 19.28 6.73 -26.16
N LEU A 679 18.20 7.01 -25.42
CA LEU A 679 17.62 8.34 -25.33
C LEU A 679 18.29 9.12 -24.19
N HIS A 680 18.63 10.39 -24.42
CA HIS A 680 19.33 11.22 -23.44
C HIS A 680 18.45 12.32 -22.83
N HIS A 681 17.42 12.79 -23.55
CA HIS A 681 16.53 13.82 -23.04
C HIS A 681 15.33 13.23 -22.29
N ASP A 682 14.82 12.06 -22.66
CA ASP A 682 13.71 11.37 -21.99
C ASP A 682 13.90 9.84 -22.01
N PRO A 683 14.91 9.33 -21.27
CA PRO A 683 15.23 7.90 -21.20
C PRO A 683 14.13 7.04 -20.59
N TRP A 684 13.16 7.59 -19.87
CA TRP A 684 12.04 6.79 -19.36
C TRP A 684 11.14 6.23 -20.48
N LEU A 685 11.24 6.75 -21.72
CA LEU A 685 10.38 6.40 -22.84
C LEU A 685 10.67 5.00 -23.41
N TYR A 686 11.95 4.58 -23.50
CA TYR A 686 12.28 3.30 -24.12
C TYR A 686 11.75 2.09 -23.33
N PRO A 687 11.95 1.94 -22.01
CA PRO A 687 11.49 0.77 -21.28
C PRO A 687 9.96 0.80 -21.11
N ALA A 688 9.36 2.00 -21.02
CA ALA A 688 7.92 2.18 -21.06
C ALA A 688 7.31 1.68 -22.38
N SER A 689 7.90 2.05 -23.52
CA SER A 689 7.38 1.67 -24.84
C SER A 689 7.49 0.16 -25.08
N LEU A 690 8.56 -0.49 -24.61
CA LEU A 690 8.72 -1.95 -24.68
C LEU A 690 7.73 -2.68 -23.76
N TYR A 691 7.53 -2.19 -22.53
CA TYR A 691 6.51 -2.71 -21.62
C TYR A 691 5.11 -2.62 -22.24
N GLU A 692 4.73 -1.46 -22.77
CA GLU A 692 3.44 -1.28 -23.43
C GLU A 692 3.32 -2.17 -24.68
N LYS A 693 4.40 -2.40 -25.43
CA LYS A 693 4.37 -3.30 -26.59
C LYS A 693 4.04 -4.73 -26.19
N ALA A 694 4.54 -5.19 -25.04
CA ALA A 694 4.15 -6.49 -24.47
C ALA A 694 2.63 -6.54 -24.20
N LEU A 695 2.04 -5.46 -23.66
CA LEU A 695 0.61 -5.37 -23.42
C LEU A 695 -0.22 -5.37 -24.71
N PHE A 696 0.23 -4.70 -25.77
CA PHE A 696 -0.46 -4.75 -27.07
C PHE A 696 -0.46 -6.16 -27.67
N VAL A 697 0.69 -6.84 -27.65
CA VAL A 697 0.80 -8.25 -28.08
C VAL A 697 -0.16 -9.12 -27.29
N TRP A 698 -0.17 -8.95 -25.96
CA TRP A 698 -1.06 -9.69 -25.09
C TRP A 698 -2.55 -9.41 -25.36
N LYS A 699 -2.95 -8.15 -25.54
CA LYS A 699 -4.35 -7.80 -25.83
C LYS A 699 -4.83 -8.32 -27.19
N ARG A 700 -3.93 -8.55 -28.14
CA ARG A 700 -4.26 -9.11 -29.46
C ARG A 700 -4.34 -10.63 -29.46
N GLU A 701 -3.36 -11.28 -28.84
CA GLU A 701 -3.14 -12.73 -29.01
C GLU A 701 -3.42 -13.52 -27.72
N SER A 702 -3.69 -12.83 -26.62
CA SER A 702 -3.86 -13.41 -25.30
C SER A 702 -2.71 -14.39 -24.97
N THR A 703 -3.02 -15.62 -24.53
CA THR A 703 -2.01 -16.65 -24.26
C THR A 703 -1.17 -17.04 -25.47
N GLY A 704 -1.68 -16.85 -26.70
CA GLY A 704 -0.89 -17.04 -27.93
C GLY A 704 0.31 -16.09 -28.02
N GLY A 705 0.18 -14.89 -27.45
CA GLY A 705 1.21 -13.87 -27.40
C GLY A 705 2.20 -14.01 -26.25
N LEU A 706 2.12 -15.07 -25.42
CA LEU A 706 2.93 -15.22 -24.20
C LEU A 706 4.43 -15.14 -24.47
N ALA A 707 4.93 -15.87 -25.48
CA ALA A 707 6.35 -15.92 -25.80
C ALA A 707 6.88 -14.55 -26.23
N GLN A 708 6.11 -13.84 -27.06
CA GLN A 708 6.49 -12.51 -27.56
C GLN A 708 6.35 -11.45 -26.46
N SER A 709 5.31 -11.51 -25.63
CA SER A 709 5.14 -10.62 -24.47
C SER A 709 6.31 -10.75 -23.49
N ARG A 710 6.71 -11.98 -23.14
CA ARG A 710 7.89 -12.22 -22.30
C ARG A 710 9.18 -11.69 -22.92
N LYS A 711 9.33 -11.79 -24.24
CA LYS A 711 10.51 -11.24 -24.95
C LYS A 711 10.58 -9.71 -24.78
N TRP A 712 9.47 -9.01 -25.00
CA TRP A 712 9.40 -7.55 -24.83
C TRP A 712 9.64 -7.12 -23.38
N LEU A 713 9.06 -7.83 -22.40
CA LEU A 713 9.28 -7.53 -20.99
C LEU A 713 10.74 -7.72 -20.56
N LYS A 714 11.40 -8.79 -21.00
CA LYS A 714 12.84 -9.01 -20.73
C LYS A 714 13.69 -7.90 -21.34
N GLN A 715 13.40 -7.52 -22.58
CA GLN A 715 14.08 -6.38 -23.21
C GLN A 715 13.85 -5.07 -22.47
N ALA A 716 12.68 -4.87 -21.83
CA ALA A 716 12.41 -3.72 -20.99
C ALA A 716 13.18 -3.78 -19.66
N GLU A 717 13.31 -4.97 -19.06
CA GLU A 717 14.02 -5.22 -17.80
C GLU A 717 15.53 -4.95 -17.92
N ASP A 718 16.15 -5.26 -19.06
CA ASP A 718 17.59 -5.05 -19.32
C ASP A 718 18.08 -3.60 -19.12
N TYR A 719 17.15 -2.64 -18.99
CA TYR A 719 17.44 -1.22 -18.83
C TYR A 719 16.90 -0.62 -17.51
N SER A 720 16.56 -1.45 -16.53
CA SER A 720 15.99 -1.01 -15.25
C SER A 720 16.88 -0.11 -14.39
N ASP A 721 18.15 0.10 -14.75
CA ASP A 721 19.11 0.92 -13.98
C ASP A 721 19.59 2.18 -14.74
N ASP A 722 19.02 2.48 -15.92
CA ASP A 722 19.62 3.47 -16.85
C ASP A 722 18.93 4.85 -16.88
N TYR A 723 18.06 5.16 -15.90
CA TYR A 723 17.35 6.46 -15.84
C TYR A 723 16.77 6.81 -14.47
N GLU A 724 16.39 8.07 -14.26
CA GLU A 724 16.00 8.58 -12.95
C GLU A 724 14.67 8.02 -12.39
N LEU A 725 13.75 7.53 -13.23
CA LEU A 725 12.46 6.96 -12.80
C LEU A 725 12.41 5.43 -12.89
N SER A 726 13.58 4.79 -12.93
CA SER A 726 13.69 3.38 -13.29
C SER A 726 13.05 2.41 -12.30
N THR A 727 13.03 2.75 -11.01
CA THR A 727 12.33 1.97 -9.99
C THR A 727 10.84 1.84 -10.30
N ARG A 728 10.17 2.90 -10.78
CA ARG A 728 8.71 2.92 -10.94
C ARG A 728 8.24 2.08 -12.13
N ILE A 729 8.90 2.22 -13.27
CA ILE A 729 8.61 1.41 -14.46
C ILE A 729 9.17 -0.02 -14.28
N GLY A 730 10.34 -0.18 -13.66
CA GLY A 730 10.93 -1.49 -13.36
C GLY A 730 10.02 -2.36 -12.49
N MET A 731 9.35 -1.77 -11.49
CA MET A 731 8.34 -2.47 -10.70
C MET A 731 7.15 -2.96 -11.54
N LYS A 732 6.65 -2.15 -12.49
CA LYS A 732 5.59 -2.58 -13.43
C LYS A 732 6.05 -3.75 -14.31
N ILE A 733 7.25 -3.65 -14.88
CA ILE A 733 7.85 -4.72 -15.70
C ILE A 733 7.99 -6.00 -14.89
N LYS A 734 8.52 -5.93 -13.66
CA LYS A 734 8.66 -7.09 -12.79
C LYS A 734 7.30 -7.71 -12.44
N SER A 735 6.31 -6.90 -12.06
CA SER A 735 4.97 -7.42 -11.75
C SER A 735 4.35 -8.16 -12.95
N ALA A 736 4.52 -7.62 -14.16
CA ALA A 736 4.11 -8.29 -15.39
C ALA A 736 4.88 -9.59 -15.67
N ILE A 737 6.21 -9.61 -15.47
CA ILE A 737 7.03 -10.82 -15.62
C ILE A 737 6.56 -11.88 -14.63
N ASP A 738 6.46 -11.56 -13.35
CA ASP A 738 5.99 -12.47 -12.30
C ASP A 738 4.59 -13.03 -12.62
N ARG A 739 3.70 -12.18 -13.16
CA ARG A 739 2.35 -12.58 -13.60
C ARG A 739 2.41 -13.60 -14.73
N LEU A 740 3.25 -13.35 -15.73
CA LEU A 740 3.39 -14.23 -16.88
C LEU A 740 4.17 -15.50 -16.56
N GLU A 741 5.15 -15.50 -15.65
CA GLU A 741 5.94 -16.68 -15.24
C GLU A 741 5.07 -17.83 -14.69
N GLY A 742 3.91 -17.49 -14.12
CA GLY A 742 2.93 -18.47 -13.66
C GLY A 742 2.16 -19.22 -14.76
N LEU A 743 2.36 -18.86 -16.03
CA LEU A 743 1.67 -19.39 -17.22
C LEU A 743 2.60 -20.28 -18.06
#